data_AF-A0A2T7NB33-F1
#
_entry.id   AF-A0A2T7NB33-F1
#
_cell.length_a   1.000
_cell.length_b   1.000
_cell.length_c   1.000
_cell.angle_alpha   90.00
_cell.angle_beta   90.00
_cell.angle_gamma   90.00
#
_symmetry.space_group_name_H-M   'P 1'
#
loop_
_entity.id
_entity.type
_entity.pdbx_description
1 polymer ?
#
loop_
_entity_poly.entity_id
_entity_poly.type
_entity_poly.pdbx_seq_one_letter_code
_entity_poly.pdbx_strand_id
1 'polypeptide(L)'
;MNNWAVEDDLHLLSTCTGKLDNVVEVALANISLKTFPEILHTVMPNLIALEFSNNHLWAPVDFDWISSLVELPRNLSRTSQFNNLYSYYGAIDIQPNLFRREYILNGNNITNLTHFYFRGEFQYVSLERNGMTEIGEEVFYHIPDLQFLSLADNVLESLPENLFSSLRKLKRLDLQGNRLKYLPTNLFRNLLQIQQLNLDGNKLEKLQDGLFANLEQLTCVHLKGNNLMHVSDKAFDTLSIKLSLLDLSENPLKEIPPIIFLLRGLVNTNLESTDIEVLDFVEIINRTSTYWILENFKNPTTGDANFRAAPNLQRVVSLRNSKLRSIVMYNSTEEIINTFTLLAKYFTFQTDGAHLSCDCNILNVTHLVTELREKGDLSGTEVLFTGWTCSWPDQLRQRTVASLRDEETYCPFREERNLTTRCPDPCNCYVRTSVSTIIVDCQHAGLTSLPAFVPTRTRDMWLQNNMIKTVEALPYLQQLHTLKLSANNLQELPKKVLDQLTSLHVLHVDDNWLTTLLPDLGDLQQIRSVRLSGNPFRCDCNTRWLKRWVLDPKVEVEDWNDIKCSLDDDEGQLITRVPDEKFVCKIAPSLTQLAVHIAVPLSLALLLVVLAVIAFIYRRQLKVQLYIYTGLHTFDRDPSKDRFLYDVTVCCSLGDQDWVLTNVVTVLEMAYNYKVFFLNRDAFLGYSISNNVRHCVKKSRLLVVVLAKDWDSEETLVTAVRQGLDKCRKDMVHFLTVVLHETSPRDIQDKDLQQFVKKGRFLTTSESHFHKKLAYEMPHLQTDKIFFCCRNVRKPEGVVKFHDIVAITENQQNVILEIGAAPSEGCDRRVCKLPSTGERATKSVFVWYSDVDLTYTVESIVKPLESRGHQCIVQDRDFPLGAAIQDNIVRAADSCSLAVFVLSDDIGASEWFLFTFHVVFDRCQQHRDRRVLLVLRAALNADNLTDDVQQAVRTSAVLREQDPWFESRLQKFAELDFKEMY
;
A
#
# COMPACT_ATOMS: atom_id res chain seq x y z
N MET A 1 33.49 16.13 21.50
CA MET A 1 34.86 16.08 20.95
C MET A 1 34.75 15.33 19.62
N ASN A 2 35.17 15.93 18.51
CA ASN A 2 34.82 15.43 17.17
C ASN A 2 36.04 14.82 16.45
N ASN A 3 36.81 13.97 17.12
CA ASN A 3 38.07 13.44 16.57
C ASN A 3 38.61 12.21 17.32
N TRP A 4 37.77 11.22 17.63
CA TRP A 4 38.22 9.88 18.02
C TRP A 4 37.95 8.92 16.88
N ALA A 5 38.99 8.20 16.44
CA ALA A 5 38.82 7.11 15.50
C ALA A 5 38.31 5.90 16.30
N VAL A 6 37.33 5.16 15.77
CA VAL A 6 36.83 3.95 16.45
C VAL A 6 37.92 2.85 16.53
N GLU A 7 38.97 2.96 15.71
CA GLU A 7 40.21 2.19 15.84
C GLU A 7 40.93 2.46 17.19
N ASP A 8 40.85 3.68 17.75
CA ASP A 8 41.46 4.02 19.05
C ASP A 8 40.68 3.43 20.25
N ASP A 9 39.34 3.33 20.15
CA ASP A 9 38.50 2.75 21.21
C ASP A 9 38.56 1.21 21.23
N LEU A 10 38.85 0.57 20.10
CA LEU A 10 39.21 -0.86 20.08
C LEU A 10 40.63 -1.11 20.61
N HIS A 11 41.52 -0.11 20.57
CA HIS A 11 42.77 -0.16 21.33
C HIS A 11 42.55 -0.08 22.85
N LEU A 12 41.44 0.48 23.35
CA LEU A 12 41.11 0.40 24.79
C LEU A 12 40.82 -1.05 25.24
N LEU A 13 40.26 -1.91 24.39
CA LEU A 13 40.17 -3.35 24.66
C LEU A 13 41.55 -4.02 24.77
N SER A 14 42.60 -3.46 24.16
CA SER A 14 43.99 -3.93 24.37
C SER A 14 44.59 -3.52 25.72
N THR A 15 43.94 -2.59 26.43
CA THR A 15 44.29 -2.23 27.82
C THR A 15 43.54 -3.08 28.86
N CYS A 16 42.55 -3.88 28.46
CA CYS A 16 41.92 -4.88 29.32
C CYS A 16 42.89 -6.05 29.56
N THR A 17 43.59 -6.06 30.69
CA THR A 17 44.55 -7.11 31.06
C THR A 17 43.91 -8.44 31.49
N GLY A 18 42.59 -8.61 31.32
CA GLY A 18 41.83 -9.78 31.74
C GLY A 18 40.95 -10.32 30.62
N LYS A 19 40.82 -11.65 30.57
CA LYS A 19 39.93 -12.32 29.63
C LYS A 19 38.47 -12.18 30.05
N LEU A 20 37.60 -11.93 29.08
CA LEU A 20 36.16 -11.87 29.22
C LEU A 20 35.54 -13.25 28.95
N ASP A 21 35.91 -14.25 29.75
CA ASP A 21 35.50 -15.66 29.56
C ASP A 21 33.98 -15.89 29.64
N ASN A 22 33.19 -14.92 30.12
CA ASN A 22 31.73 -14.98 30.14
C ASN A 22 31.08 -14.41 28.86
N VAL A 23 31.85 -13.86 27.92
CA VAL A 23 31.29 -13.26 26.69
C VAL A 23 31.20 -14.31 25.60
N VAL A 24 29.97 -14.52 25.11
CA VAL A 24 29.62 -15.60 24.18
C VAL A 24 29.00 -15.09 22.87
N GLU A 25 28.42 -13.89 22.87
CA GLU A 25 27.84 -13.24 21.69
C GLU A 25 28.34 -11.79 21.60
N VAL A 26 28.75 -11.36 20.40
CA VAL A 26 29.25 -10.00 20.13
C VAL A 26 28.62 -9.44 18.85
N ALA A 27 28.14 -8.20 18.88
CA ALA A 27 27.59 -7.50 17.72
C ALA A 27 28.25 -6.14 17.51
N LEU A 28 28.77 -5.86 16.31
CA LEU A 28 29.69 -4.76 16.02
C LEU A 28 29.30 -4.04 14.71
N ALA A 29 28.14 -3.39 14.70
CA ALA A 29 27.45 -2.97 13.47
C ALA A 29 27.40 -1.44 13.20
N ASN A 30 27.81 -0.96 12.02
CA ASN A 30 27.98 0.45 11.59
C ASN A 30 29.24 1.19 12.07
N ILE A 31 30.14 0.61 12.88
CA ILE A 31 31.37 1.28 13.35
C ILE A 31 32.40 1.61 12.26
N SER A 32 32.07 1.39 10.99
CA SER A 32 32.90 1.69 9.81
C SER A 32 34.26 0.97 9.79
N LEU A 33 34.39 -0.14 10.51
CA LEU A 33 35.64 -0.91 10.61
C LEU A 33 36.13 -1.42 9.25
N LYS A 34 37.44 -1.28 9.01
CA LYS A 34 38.12 -1.76 7.79
C LYS A 34 38.80 -3.11 7.97
N THR A 35 39.25 -3.39 9.20
CA THR A 35 39.94 -4.63 9.57
C THR A 35 39.30 -5.19 10.83
N PHE A 36 39.33 -6.51 10.98
CA PHE A 36 38.93 -7.13 12.24
C PHE A 36 39.95 -6.79 13.35
N PRO A 37 39.50 -6.47 14.57
CA PRO A 37 40.40 -6.20 15.68
C PRO A 37 40.94 -7.52 16.26
N GLU A 38 42.16 -7.91 15.88
CA GLU A 38 42.81 -9.17 16.33
C GLU A 38 42.82 -9.34 17.86
N ILE A 39 42.77 -8.24 18.61
CA ILE A 39 42.69 -8.22 20.08
C ILE A 39 41.54 -9.09 20.63
N LEU A 40 40.42 -9.18 19.89
CA LEU A 40 39.24 -9.95 20.29
C LEU A 40 39.53 -11.45 20.47
N HIS A 41 40.48 -12.04 19.72
CA HIS A 41 40.93 -13.42 19.93
C HIS A 41 41.48 -13.66 21.34
N THR A 42 42.15 -12.65 21.90
CA THR A 42 42.81 -12.76 23.20
C THR A 42 41.89 -12.38 24.36
N VAL A 43 40.96 -11.45 24.12
CA VAL A 43 40.08 -10.89 25.16
C VAL A 43 38.79 -11.68 25.31
N MET A 44 38.22 -12.24 24.23
CA MET A 44 36.91 -12.94 24.27
C MET A 44 37.04 -14.37 23.74
N PRO A 45 37.74 -15.28 24.45
CA PRO A 45 38.05 -16.61 23.93
C PRO A 45 36.83 -17.53 23.73
N ASN A 46 35.64 -17.13 24.21
CA ASN A 46 34.49 -18.02 24.36
C ASN A 46 33.32 -17.69 23.40
N LEU A 47 33.58 -16.97 22.31
CA LEU A 47 32.56 -16.59 21.33
C LEU A 47 31.95 -17.78 20.60
N ILE A 48 30.63 -17.72 20.42
CA ILE A 48 29.80 -18.65 19.63
C ILE A 48 28.92 -17.93 18.61
N ALA A 49 28.72 -16.62 18.76
CA ALA A 49 28.01 -15.76 17.80
C ALA A 49 28.73 -14.42 17.60
N LEU A 50 28.65 -13.91 16.37
CA LEU A 50 29.34 -12.68 15.96
C LEU A 50 28.58 -11.95 14.86
N GLU A 51 28.28 -10.67 15.07
CA GLU A 51 27.75 -9.75 14.06
C GLU A 51 28.72 -8.60 13.77
N PHE A 52 28.89 -8.23 12.50
CA PHE A 52 29.66 -7.07 12.03
C PHE A 52 28.91 -6.28 10.94
N SER A 53 27.59 -6.15 11.02
CA SER A 53 26.80 -5.61 9.92
C SER A 53 27.08 -4.13 9.58
N ASN A 54 27.11 -3.75 8.31
CA ASN A 54 27.37 -2.42 7.74
C ASN A 54 28.72 -1.80 8.15
N ASN A 55 29.83 -2.54 8.01
CA ASN A 55 31.17 -1.97 8.13
C ASN A 55 31.87 -1.95 6.76
N HIS A 56 33.20 -1.81 6.75
CA HIS A 56 34.03 -1.81 5.56
C HIS A 56 35.00 -3.01 5.54
N LEU A 57 34.63 -4.12 6.17
CA LEU A 57 35.45 -5.33 6.19
C LEU A 57 35.59 -5.88 4.76
N TRP A 58 36.81 -6.23 4.37
CA TRP A 58 37.14 -6.77 3.04
C TRP A 58 37.30 -8.30 3.02
N ALA A 59 37.39 -8.92 4.20
CA ALA A 59 37.42 -10.36 4.40
C ALA A 59 36.67 -10.73 5.68
N PRO A 60 36.13 -11.97 5.80
CA PRO A 60 35.65 -12.52 7.07
C PRO A 60 36.83 -12.82 8.00
N VAL A 61 36.49 -13.27 9.20
CA VAL A 61 37.42 -13.54 10.30
C VAL A 61 37.44 -15.04 10.55
N ASP A 62 38.63 -15.63 10.58
CA ASP A 62 38.83 -16.96 11.15
C ASP A 62 39.03 -16.77 12.66
N PHE A 63 38.30 -17.52 13.50
CA PHE A 63 38.32 -17.38 14.96
C PHE A 63 38.24 -18.77 15.59
N ASP A 64 38.80 -18.95 16.78
CA ASP A 64 38.82 -20.22 17.51
C ASP A 64 37.48 -20.45 18.23
N TRP A 65 36.40 -20.67 17.47
CA TRP A 65 35.03 -20.85 17.99
C TRP A 65 34.90 -22.04 18.94
N ILE A 66 34.18 -21.85 20.04
CA ILE A 66 33.87 -22.95 20.97
C ILE A 66 32.87 -23.95 20.37
N SER A 67 33.16 -25.25 20.48
CA SER A 67 32.26 -26.37 20.10
C SER A 67 31.30 -26.84 21.21
N SER A 68 31.49 -26.47 22.48
CA SER A 68 30.52 -26.81 23.52
C SER A 68 29.23 -25.98 23.42
N LEU A 69 28.08 -26.63 23.58
CA LEU A 69 26.79 -25.95 23.72
C LEU A 69 26.78 -25.01 24.93
N VAL A 70 26.20 -23.82 24.77
CA VAL A 70 26.05 -22.83 25.85
C VAL A 70 24.57 -22.71 26.22
N GLU A 71 24.25 -22.99 27.47
CA GLU A 71 22.90 -22.83 28.04
C GLU A 71 22.61 -21.37 28.41
N LEU A 72 21.35 -20.97 28.26
CA LEU A 72 20.84 -19.71 28.79
C LEU A 72 20.88 -19.73 30.33
N PRO A 73 21.25 -18.62 31.00
CA PRO A 73 21.35 -18.59 32.47
C PRO A 73 20.05 -18.97 33.19
N ARG A 74 20.17 -19.51 34.41
CA ARG A 74 19.05 -19.68 35.39
C ARG A 74 17.81 -20.46 34.91
N ASN A 75 17.97 -21.53 34.13
CA ASN A 75 16.85 -22.29 33.53
C ASN A 75 15.93 -21.41 32.65
N LEU A 76 16.42 -20.27 32.13
CA LEU A 76 15.67 -19.46 31.20
C LEU A 76 15.45 -20.24 29.90
N SER A 77 14.21 -20.21 29.44
CA SER A 77 13.75 -20.86 28.23
C SER A 77 13.01 -19.80 27.41
N ARG A 78 13.37 -19.64 26.13
CA ARG A 78 12.65 -18.74 25.22
C ARG A 78 11.16 -19.11 25.23
N THR A 79 10.31 -18.15 25.56
CA THR A 79 8.85 -18.38 25.57
C THR A 79 8.37 -18.70 24.16
N SER A 80 7.24 -19.40 24.02
CA SER A 80 6.67 -19.75 22.71
C SER A 80 6.52 -18.55 21.76
N GLN A 81 6.20 -17.37 22.30
CA GLN A 81 6.07 -16.14 21.53
C GLN A 81 7.41 -15.61 21.01
N PHE A 82 8.48 -15.67 21.81
CA PHE A 82 9.84 -15.31 21.36
C PHE A 82 10.50 -16.41 20.51
N ASN A 83 10.09 -17.67 20.68
CA ASN A 83 10.60 -18.77 19.87
C ASN A 83 10.26 -18.56 18.38
N ASN A 84 9.08 -17.98 18.07
CA ASN A 84 8.69 -17.58 16.71
C ASN A 84 9.55 -16.45 16.09
N LEU A 85 10.18 -15.60 16.91
CA LEU A 85 11.16 -14.61 16.46
C LEU A 85 12.53 -15.25 16.20
N TYR A 86 12.87 -16.31 16.97
CA TYR A 86 14.05 -17.14 16.74
C TYR A 86 13.89 -18.11 15.57
N SER A 87 12.65 -18.43 15.19
CA SER A 87 12.29 -19.29 14.07
C SER A 87 11.45 -18.52 13.05
N TYR A 88 11.88 -17.32 12.66
CA TYR A 88 11.20 -16.57 11.60
C TYR A 88 11.10 -17.44 10.32
N TYR A 89 9.87 -17.79 9.93
CA TYR A 89 9.51 -18.80 8.92
C TYR A 89 9.94 -20.27 9.18
N GLY A 90 10.20 -20.69 10.42
CA GLY A 90 10.45 -22.09 10.80
C GLY A 90 11.85 -22.65 10.45
N ALA A 91 12.76 -21.80 9.99
CA ALA A 91 14.03 -22.20 9.38
C ALA A 91 15.16 -22.56 10.36
N ILE A 92 14.94 -22.57 11.68
CA ILE A 92 16.00 -22.84 12.67
C ILE A 92 15.44 -23.65 13.87
N ASP A 93 15.96 -24.86 14.09
CA ASP A 93 15.70 -25.69 15.26
C ASP A 93 16.83 -25.53 16.29
N ILE A 94 16.55 -24.81 17.38
CA ILE A 94 17.42 -24.69 18.55
C ILE A 94 16.57 -24.86 19.80
N GLN A 95 17.02 -25.68 20.75
CA GLN A 95 16.29 -25.88 22.00
C GLN A 95 16.10 -24.53 22.72
N PRO A 96 14.91 -24.20 23.25
CA PRO A 96 14.61 -22.89 23.83
C PRO A 96 15.57 -22.41 24.94
N ASN A 97 16.32 -23.30 25.58
CA ASN A 97 17.31 -23.06 26.63
C ASN A 97 18.76 -22.91 26.14
N LEU A 98 19.02 -22.90 24.82
CA LEU A 98 20.37 -22.78 24.24
C LEU A 98 20.53 -21.47 23.45
N PHE A 99 21.69 -20.84 23.57
CA PHE A 99 22.10 -19.72 22.70
C PHE A 99 22.17 -20.14 21.22
N ARG A 100 22.08 -19.16 20.31
CA ARG A 100 22.19 -19.39 18.87
C ARG A 100 23.63 -19.21 18.43
N ARG A 101 24.11 -20.07 17.52
CA ARG A 101 25.41 -19.90 16.87
C ARG A 101 25.23 -19.17 15.55
N GLU A 102 25.55 -17.88 15.49
CA GLU A 102 25.34 -17.07 14.29
C GLU A 102 26.55 -16.24 13.86
N TYR A 103 26.74 -16.08 12.55
CA TYR A 103 27.78 -15.22 11.99
C TYR A 103 27.19 -14.28 10.94
N ILE A 104 27.06 -13.00 11.28
CA ILE A 104 26.37 -11.99 10.49
C ILE A 104 27.39 -10.96 9.98
N LEU A 105 27.56 -10.88 8.66
CA LEU A 105 28.55 -10.04 7.98
C LEU A 105 27.91 -9.09 6.96
N ASN A 106 26.62 -8.79 7.11
CA ASN A 106 25.82 -8.07 6.13
C ASN A 106 26.34 -6.65 5.87
N GLY A 107 26.23 -6.14 4.64
CA GLY A 107 26.57 -4.75 4.31
C GLY A 107 28.06 -4.40 4.43
N ASN A 108 28.97 -5.36 4.32
CA ASN A 108 30.41 -5.12 4.29
C ASN A 108 30.93 -5.01 2.84
N ASN A 109 32.25 -5.08 2.65
CA ASN A 109 32.91 -4.98 1.35
C ASN A 109 33.65 -6.28 0.99
N ILE A 110 33.07 -7.43 1.39
CA ILE A 110 33.64 -8.78 1.21
C ILE A 110 33.33 -9.28 -0.20
N THR A 111 34.14 -8.84 -1.16
CA THR A 111 33.88 -9.08 -2.59
C THR A 111 34.26 -10.49 -3.08
N ASN A 112 35.17 -11.19 -2.39
CA ASN A 112 35.72 -12.48 -2.84
C ASN A 112 35.95 -13.45 -1.67
N LEU A 113 35.39 -14.66 -1.78
CA LEU A 113 35.56 -15.76 -0.81
C LEU A 113 36.14 -17.04 -1.45
N THR A 114 36.91 -16.93 -2.54
CA THR A 114 37.50 -18.10 -3.25
C THR A 114 38.50 -18.90 -2.41
N HIS A 115 39.20 -18.25 -1.47
CA HIS A 115 40.25 -18.84 -0.64
C HIS A 115 39.95 -18.76 0.87
N PHE A 116 38.72 -18.45 1.26
CA PHE A 116 38.27 -18.45 2.65
C PHE A 116 37.39 -19.67 2.93
N TYR A 117 37.42 -20.16 4.17
CA TYR A 117 36.50 -21.19 4.67
C TYR A 117 36.02 -20.79 6.06
N PHE A 118 34.72 -20.96 6.33
CA PHE A 118 34.18 -20.81 7.67
C PHE A 118 34.50 -22.06 8.50
N ARG A 119 34.89 -21.86 9.76
CA ARG A 119 35.06 -22.91 10.78
C ARG A 119 34.09 -22.65 11.93
N GLY A 120 33.66 -23.71 12.63
CA GLY A 120 32.74 -23.63 13.77
C GLY A 120 31.45 -24.41 13.55
N GLU A 121 30.51 -24.29 14.48
CA GLU A 121 29.23 -25.03 14.49
C GLU A 121 28.04 -24.12 14.17
N PHE A 122 28.20 -23.18 13.24
CA PHE A 122 27.19 -22.16 12.95
C PHE A 122 25.85 -22.75 12.50
N GLN A 123 24.77 -22.15 12.99
CA GLN A 123 23.39 -22.46 12.65
C GLN A 123 22.79 -21.40 11.72
N TYR A 124 23.31 -20.17 11.77
CA TYR A 124 22.88 -19.03 10.96
C TYR A 124 24.11 -18.29 10.40
N VAL A 125 24.19 -18.11 9.09
CA VAL A 125 25.22 -17.29 8.43
C VAL A 125 24.56 -16.33 7.46
N SER A 126 24.95 -15.06 7.51
CA SER A 126 24.41 -14.02 6.63
C SER A 126 25.54 -13.15 6.08
N LEU A 127 25.59 -13.03 4.75
CA LEU A 127 26.61 -12.35 3.96
C LEU A 127 25.97 -11.37 2.97
N GLU A 128 24.80 -10.83 3.31
CA GLU A 128 24.01 -9.98 2.43
C GLU A 128 24.72 -8.67 2.08
N ARG A 129 24.44 -8.08 0.92
CA ARG A 129 24.88 -6.71 0.57
C ARG A 129 26.39 -6.48 0.65
N ASN A 130 27.20 -7.50 0.34
CA ASN A 130 28.66 -7.43 0.41
C ASN A 130 29.35 -7.04 -0.90
N GLY A 131 28.58 -6.93 -2.00
CA GLY A 131 29.15 -6.75 -3.34
C GLY A 131 29.95 -7.97 -3.82
N MET A 132 29.63 -9.17 -3.32
CA MET A 132 30.37 -10.39 -3.63
C MET A 132 30.26 -10.77 -5.11
N THR A 133 31.41 -10.92 -5.79
CA THR A 133 31.53 -11.32 -7.20
C THR A 133 31.92 -12.80 -7.34
N GLU A 134 32.71 -13.33 -6.40
CA GLU A 134 33.29 -14.67 -6.46
C GLU A 134 33.21 -15.38 -5.11
N ILE A 135 32.91 -16.68 -5.12
CA ILE A 135 32.77 -17.51 -3.93
C ILE A 135 33.42 -18.89 -4.17
N GLY A 136 34.16 -19.41 -3.20
CA GLY A 136 34.87 -20.68 -3.29
C GLY A 136 33.99 -21.88 -3.00
N GLU A 137 34.30 -23.03 -3.62
CA GLU A 137 33.53 -24.28 -3.46
C GLU A 137 33.55 -24.83 -2.03
N GLU A 138 34.66 -24.64 -1.31
CA GLU A 138 34.87 -25.16 0.04
C GLU A 138 34.46 -24.17 1.16
N VAL A 139 33.96 -22.98 0.83
CA VAL A 139 33.77 -21.87 1.79
C VAL A 139 32.88 -22.25 2.97
N PHE A 140 31.85 -23.09 2.76
CA PHE A 140 30.94 -23.58 3.80
C PHE A 140 31.16 -25.07 4.13
N TYR A 141 32.26 -25.68 3.66
CA TYR A 141 32.47 -27.13 3.80
C TYR A 141 32.57 -27.57 5.26
N HIS A 142 33.21 -26.76 6.11
CA HIS A 142 33.46 -27.07 7.52
C HIS A 142 32.38 -26.60 8.51
N ILE A 143 31.21 -26.16 8.04
CA ILE A 143 30.08 -25.74 8.88
C ILE A 143 28.78 -26.54 8.61
N PRO A 144 28.79 -27.88 8.76
CA PRO A 144 27.69 -28.76 8.34
C PRO A 144 26.38 -28.60 9.16
N ASP A 145 26.44 -27.90 10.29
CA ASP A 145 25.30 -27.65 11.18
C ASP A 145 24.42 -26.46 10.78
N LEU A 146 24.77 -25.78 9.69
CA LEU A 146 24.09 -24.59 9.20
C LEU A 146 22.64 -24.87 8.83
N GLN A 147 21.72 -24.05 9.34
CA GLN A 147 20.27 -24.15 9.10
C GLN A 147 19.73 -22.98 8.26
N PHE A 148 20.34 -21.80 8.40
CA PHE A 148 20.06 -20.63 7.56
C PHE A 148 21.33 -20.10 6.91
N LEU A 149 21.28 -19.85 5.60
CA LEU A 149 22.32 -19.16 4.85
C LEU A 149 21.71 -18.07 3.98
N SER A 150 22.21 -16.84 4.09
CA SER A 150 21.90 -15.77 3.13
C SER A 150 23.15 -15.22 2.45
N LEU A 151 23.06 -15.12 1.12
CA LEU A 151 24.01 -14.50 0.20
C LEU A 151 23.30 -13.41 -0.63
N ALA A 152 22.16 -12.90 -0.16
CA ALA A 152 21.30 -12.00 -0.90
C ALA A 152 21.91 -10.61 -1.19
N ASP A 153 21.35 -9.90 -2.17
CA ASP A 153 21.75 -8.56 -2.60
C ASP A 153 23.27 -8.43 -2.90
N ASN A 154 23.87 -9.48 -3.45
CA ASN A 154 25.26 -9.50 -3.93
C ASN A 154 25.32 -9.38 -5.47
N VAL A 155 26.48 -9.61 -6.08
CA VAL A 155 26.66 -9.50 -7.55
C VAL A 155 27.18 -10.78 -8.19
N LEU A 156 26.89 -11.93 -7.56
CA LEU A 156 27.30 -13.26 -8.04
C LEU A 156 26.63 -13.55 -9.39
N GLU A 157 27.43 -13.86 -10.42
CA GLU A 157 26.93 -14.27 -11.74
C GLU A 157 26.77 -15.80 -11.88
N SER A 158 27.47 -16.56 -11.04
CA SER A 158 27.48 -18.03 -11.00
C SER A 158 27.84 -18.55 -9.60
N LEU A 159 27.51 -19.81 -9.30
CA LEU A 159 27.90 -20.52 -8.07
C LEU A 159 28.68 -21.80 -8.42
N PRO A 160 29.70 -22.20 -7.63
CA PRO A 160 30.35 -23.52 -7.77
C PRO A 160 29.37 -24.67 -7.52
N GLU A 161 29.57 -25.81 -8.20
CA GLU A 161 28.61 -26.92 -8.17
C GLU A 161 28.46 -27.58 -6.78
N ASN A 162 29.55 -27.70 -6.01
CA ASN A 162 29.52 -28.32 -4.68
C ASN A 162 29.49 -27.30 -3.52
N LEU A 163 29.21 -26.02 -3.79
CA LEU A 163 29.23 -24.91 -2.80
C LEU A 163 28.45 -25.22 -1.51
N PHE A 164 27.33 -25.95 -1.62
CA PHE A 164 26.47 -26.30 -0.49
C PHE A 164 26.51 -27.80 -0.13
N SER A 165 27.52 -28.54 -0.61
CA SER A 165 27.57 -30.01 -0.53
C SER A 165 27.64 -30.58 0.89
N SER A 166 28.13 -29.81 1.87
CA SER A 166 28.21 -30.15 3.29
C SER A 166 26.90 -29.88 4.06
N LEU A 167 26.05 -28.97 3.57
CA LEU A 167 25.03 -28.25 4.34
C LEU A 167 23.71 -29.05 4.49
N ARG A 168 23.81 -30.28 4.98
CA ARG A 168 22.68 -31.23 5.05
C ARG A 168 21.57 -30.81 6.02
N LYS A 169 21.85 -29.92 6.97
CA LYS A 169 20.87 -29.36 7.92
C LYS A 169 20.25 -28.04 7.45
N LEU A 170 20.64 -27.53 6.27
CA LEU A 170 20.16 -26.24 5.77
C LEU A 170 18.66 -26.32 5.50
N LYS A 171 17.90 -25.42 6.15
CA LYS A 171 16.44 -25.27 6.04
C LYS A 171 16.04 -24.08 5.18
N ARG A 172 16.86 -23.03 5.14
CA ARG A 172 16.64 -21.86 4.29
C ARG A 172 17.91 -21.38 3.61
N LEU A 173 17.77 -21.07 2.33
CA LEU A 173 18.82 -20.52 1.48
C LEU A 173 18.29 -19.30 0.72
N ASP A 174 18.85 -18.15 1.03
CA ASP A 174 18.49 -16.86 0.44
C ASP A 174 19.59 -16.39 -0.54
N LEU A 175 19.24 -16.36 -1.81
CA LEU A 175 20.10 -15.99 -2.95
C LEU A 175 19.53 -14.80 -3.76
N GLN A 176 18.48 -14.13 -3.25
CA GLN A 176 17.80 -13.06 -3.99
C GLN A 176 18.71 -11.88 -4.34
N GLY A 177 18.34 -11.09 -5.35
CA GLY A 177 19.02 -9.84 -5.71
C GLY A 177 20.44 -10.02 -6.29
N ASN A 178 20.80 -11.22 -6.72
CA ASN A 178 22.07 -11.52 -7.37
C ASN A 178 21.98 -11.40 -8.91
N ARG A 179 22.99 -11.89 -9.65
CA ARG A 179 23.06 -11.82 -11.12
C ARG A 179 23.10 -13.20 -11.77
N LEU A 180 22.65 -14.23 -11.06
CA LEU A 180 22.75 -15.63 -11.48
C LEU A 180 21.97 -15.85 -12.79
N LYS A 181 22.67 -16.28 -13.84
CA LYS A 181 22.06 -16.61 -15.16
C LYS A 181 21.63 -18.08 -15.24
N TYR A 182 22.41 -18.95 -14.59
CA TYR A 182 22.20 -20.40 -14.53
C TYR A 182 22.63 -20.93 -13.16
N LEU A 183 22.07 -22.07 -12.77
CA LEU A 183 22.47 -22.81 -11.57
C LEU A 183 23.10 -24.15 -12.00
N PRO A 184 24.18 -24.64 -11.36
CA PRO A 184 24.69 -25.98 -11.61
C PRO A 184 23.65 -27.07 -11.27
N THR A 185 23.62 -28.16 -12.03
CA THR A 185 22.61 -29.22 -11.90
C THR A 185 22.58 -29.87 -10.51
N ASN A 186 23.73 -30.09 -9.88
CA ASN A 186 23.80 -30.72 -8.55
C ASN A 186 23.86 -29.72 -7.38
N LEU A 187 23.74 -28.41 -7.61
CA LEU A 187 23.99 -27.36 -6.61
C LEU A 187 23.27 -27.59 -5.27
N PHE A 188 22.01 -28.04 -5.32
CA PHE A 188 21.17 -28.26 -4.14
C PHE A 188 21.09 -29.72 -3.70
N ARG A 189 21.77 -30.66 -4.39
CA ARG A 189 21.54 -32.11 -4.27
C ARG A 189 21.64 -32.67 -2.84
N ASN A 190 22.48 -32.07 -1.99
CA ASN A 190 22.70 -32.53 -0.61
C ASN A 190 21.88 -31.75 0.44
N LEU A 191 21.03 -30.80 0.04
CA LEU A 191 20.25 -29.95 0.94
C LEU A 191 18.97 -30.66 1.44
N LEU A 192 19.15 -31.83 2.06
CA LEU A 192 18.07 -32.77 2.40
C LEU A 192 17.06 -32.24 3.44
N GLN A 193 17.31 -31.09 4.07
CA GLN A 193 16.41 -30.46 5.04
C GLN A 193 15.85 -29.12 4.56
N ILE A 194 16.13 -28.71 3.32
CA ILE A 194 15.73 -27.38 2.82
C ILE A 194 14.21 -27.29 2.71
N GLN A 195 13.67 -26.20 3.25
CA GLN A 195 12.25 -25.89 3.28
C GLN A 195 11.96 -24.65 2.41
N GLN A 196 12.82 -23.65 2.48
CA GLN A 196 12.67 -22.39 1.76
C GLN A 196 13.90 -22.10 0.90
N LEU A 197 13.65 -21.73 -0.35
CA LEU A 197 14.69 -21.36 -1.30
C LEU A 197 14.26 -20.09 -2.04
N ASN A 198 15.04 -19.02 -1.87
CA ASN A 198 14.76 -17.72 -2.47
C ASN A 198 15.79 -17.37 -3.55
N LEU A 199 15.33 -17.22 -4.79
CA LEU A 199 16.10 -16.86 -5.98
C LEU A 199 15.55 -15.59 -6.66
N ASP A 200 14.72 -14.80 -5.97
CA ASP A 200 14.07 -13.62 -6.54
C ASP A 200 15.07 -12.59 -7.10
N GLY A 201 14.67 -11.84 -8.12
CA GLY A 201 15.46 -10.73 -8.67
C GLY A 201 16.81 -11.13 -9.27
N ASN A 202 16.94 -12.39 -9.72
CA ASN A 202 18.12 -12.89 -10.43
C ASN A 202 17.92 -12.78 -11.96
N LYS A 203 18.73 -13.49 -12.76
CA LYS A 203 18.71 -13.47 -14.22
C LYS A 203 18.49 -14.85 -14.84
N LEU A 204 17.90 -15.77 -14.07
CA LEU A 204 17.75 -17.17 -14.47
C LEU A 204 16.89 -17.29 -15.74
N GLU A 205 17.40 -17.94 -16.77
CA GLU A 205 16.71 -18.08 -18.07
C GLU A 205 15.83 -19.33 -18.15
N LYS A 206 16.18 -20.37 -17.38
CA LYS A 206 15.48 -21.67 -17.34
C LYS A 206 15.72 -22.41 -16.02
N LEU A 207 14.81 -23.33 -15.70
CA LEU A 207 15.03 -24.38 -14.70
C LEU A 207 15.23 -25.74 -15.37
N GLN A 208 16.34 -26.42 -15.07
CA GLN A 208 16.71 -27.72 -15.64
C GLN A 208 16.16 -28.92 -14.85
N ASP A 209 16.14 -30.09 -15.52
CA ASP A 209 15.84 -31.40 -14.94
C ASP A 209 16.65 -31.66 -13.66
N GLY A 210 15.99 -32.19 -12.63
CA GLY A 210 16.60 -32.69 -11.40
C GLY A 210 16.98 -31.63 -10.36
N LEU A 211 16.94 -30.33 -10.69
CA LEU A 211 17.48 -29.24 -9.85
C LEU A 211 16.93 -29.24 -8.42
N PHE A 212 15.64 -29.51 -8.24
CA PHE A 212 14.96 -29.57 -6.94
C PHE A 212 14.45 -30.98 -6.59
N ALA A 213 14.77 -32.00 -7.38
CA ALA A 213 14.16 -33.33 -7.27
C ALA A 213 14.53 -34.11 -5.98
N ASN A 214 15.65 -33.77 -5.33
CA ASN A 214 16.07 -34.43 -4.07
C ASN A 214 15.65 -33.66 -2.81
N LEU A 215 14.83 -32.61 -2.94
CA LEU A 215 14.51 -31.67 -1.86
C LEU A 215 13.18 -32.04 -1.18
N GLU A 216 13.13 -33.21 -0.53
CA GLU A 216 11.92 -33.78 0.07
C GLU A 216 11.23 -32.88 1.12
N GLN A 217 11.97 -31.97 1.74
CA GLN A 217 11.47 -31.06 2.78
C GLN A 217 10.99 -29.70 2.25
N LEU A 218 11.15 -29.44 0.95
CA LEU A 218 10.91 -28.14 0.33
C LEU A 218 9.42 -27.77 0.43
N THR A 219 9.13 -26.61 1.01
CA THR A 219 7.77 -26.07 1.18
C THR A 219 7.51 -24.85 0.31
N CYS A 220 8.53 -24.05 0.02
CA CYS A 220 8.41 -22.80 -0.74
C CYS A 220 9.61 -22.56 -1.66
N VAL A 221 9.34 -22.16 -2.90
CA VAL A 221 10.34 -21.67 -3.85
C VAL A 221 9.92 -20.32 -4.40
N HIS A 222 10.79 -19.32 -4.26
CA HIS A 222 10.63 -17.98 -4.81
C HIS A 222 11.60 -17.79 -5.98
N LEU A 223 11.07 -17.48 -7.17
CA LEU A 223 11.78 -17.23 -8.43
C LEU A 223 11.28 -15.97 -9.13
N LYS A 224 10.62 -15.07 -8.39
CA LYS A 224 10.02 -13.85 -8.89
C LYS A 224 11.05 -12.94 -9.58
N GLY A 225 10.68 -12.26 -10.65
CA GLY A 225 11.53 -11.23 -11.26
C GLY A 225 12.82 -11.78 -11.87
N ASN A 226 12.73 -12.94 -12.54
CA ASN A 226 13.82 -13.58 -13.28
C ASN A 226 13.54 -13.50 -14.80
N ASN A 227 14.40 -14.13 -15.61
CA ASN A 227 14.23 -14.21 -17.07
C ASN A 227 13.67 -15.57 -17.53
N LEU A 228 12.93 -16.29 -16.67
CA LEU A 228 12.52 -17.66 -16.97
C LEU A 228 11.57 -17.69 -18.17
N MET A 229 12.04 -18.29 -19.26
CA MET A 229 11.22 -18.59 -20.44
C MET A 229 10.71 -20.05 -20.44
N HIS A 230 11.34 -20.92 -19.66
CA HIS A 230 11.03 -22.36 -19.60
C HIS A 230 11.35 -22.96 -18.23
N VAL A 231 10.45 -23.80 -17.72
CA VAL A 231 10.65 -24.62 -16.51
C VAL A 231 10.52 -26.09 -16.92
N SER A 232 11.55 -26.90 -16.64
CA SER A 232 11.51 -28.33 -16.99
C SER A 232 10.43 -29.08 -16.21
N ASP A 233 9.73 -29.99 -16.91
CA ASP A 233 8.77 -30.94 -16.35
C ASP A 233 9.38 -31.92 -15.34
N LYS A 234 10.71 -31.95 -15.23
CA LYS A 234 11.47 -32.75 -14.24
C LYS A 234 12.29 -31.89 -13.29
N ALA A 235 12.07 -30.58 -13.23
CA ALA A 235 12.80 -29.71 -12.30
C ALA A 235 12.54 -30.06 -10.83
N PHE A 236 11.37 -30.61 -10.54
CA PHE A 236 10.90 -30.99 -9.21
C PHE A 236 10.54 -32.49 -9.15
N ASP A 237 10.50 -33.07 -7.96
CA ASP A 237 9.88 -34.37 -7.74
C ASP A 237 8.35 -34.24 -7.63
N THR A 238 7.62 -34.90 -8.53
CA THR A 238 6.16 -34.92 -8.56
C THR A 238 5.54 -35.59 -7.33
N LEU A 239 6.30 -36.45 -6.64
CA LEU A 239 5.88 -37.09 -5.38
C LEU A 239 5.95 -36.14 -4.18
N SER A 240 6.55 -34.95 -4.30
CA SER A 240 6.63 -33.98 -3.20
C SER A 240 5.24 -33.54 -2.73
N ILE A 241 4.92 -33.88 -1.48
CA ILE A 241 3.70 -33.50 -0.77
C ILE A 241 3.85 -32.21 0.07
N LYS A 242 5.09 -31.71 0.22
CA LYS A 242 5.41 -30.57 1.11
C LYS A 242 5.46 -29.22 0.41
N LEU A 243 5.83 -29.20 -0.87
CA LEU A 243 5.95 -27.98 -1.66
C LEU A 243 4.56 -27.37 -1.87
N SER A 244 4.24 -26.31 -1.11
CA SER A 244 2.92 -25.69 -1.09
C SER A 244 2.86 -24.38 -1.87
N LEU A 245 4.00 -23.69 -2.05
CA LEU A 245 4.10 -22.43 -2.78
C LEU A 245 5.22 -22.46 -3.83
N LEU A 246 4.89 -22.03 -5.05
CA LEU A 246 5.85 -21.76 -6.14
C LEU A 246 5.57 -20.38 -6.73
N ASP A 247 6.49 -19.42 -6.53
CA ASP A 247 6.39 -18.09 -7.13
C ASP A 247 7.26 -17.98 -8.38
N LEU A 248 6.61 -17.80 -9.53
CA LEU A 248 7.19 -17.59 -10.86
C LEU A 248 6.74 -16.24 -11.45
N SER A 249 6.23 -15.31 -10.63
CA SER A 249 5.73 -14.01 -11.10
C SER A 249 6.83 -13.13 -11.68
N GLU A 250 6.45 -12.14 -12.49
CA GLU A 250 7.37 -11.22 -13.17
C GLU A 250 8.47 -11.95 -13.99
N ASN A 251 8.09 -13.03 -14.69
CA ASN A 251 8.95 -13.78 -15.61
C ASN A 251 8.36 -13.83 -17.04
N PRO A 252 9.20 -13.86 -18.10
CA PRO A 252 8.76 -13.93 -19.50
C PRO A 252 8.28 -15.33 -19.94
N LEU A 253 7.58 -16.05 -19.07
CA LEU A 253 6.93 -17.34 -19.37
C LEU A 253 5.79 -17.12 -20.36
N LYS A 254 5.76 -17.90 -21.45
CA LYS A 254 4.71 -17.83 -22.50
C LYS A 254 3.63 -18.91 -22.38
N GLU A 255 3.93 -19.96 -21.63
CA GLU A 255 3.07 -21.12 -21.38
C GLU A 255 3.10 -21.44 -19.87
N ILE A 256 2.05 -22.10 -19.36
CA ILE A 256 2.03 -22.58 -17.97
C ILE A 256 2.88 -23.86 -17.90
N PRO A 257 3.93 -23.94 -17.07
CA PRO A 257 4.72 -25.15 -16.89
C PRO A 257 3.86 -26.38 -16.49
N PRO A 258 3.85 -27.47 -17.29
CA PRO A 258 3.07 -28.69 -17.01
C PRO A 258 3.28 -29.26 -15.59
N ILE A 259 4.51 -29.16 -15.06
CA ILE A 259 4.88 -29.59 -13.70
C ILE A 259 3.98 -29.03 -12.58
N ILE A 260 3.39 -27.84 -12.75
CA ILE A 260 2.47 -27.23 -11.78
C ILE A 260 1.26 -28.14 -11.51
N PHE A 261 0.77 -28.83 -12.53
CA PHE A 261 -0.37 -29.75 -12.44
C PHE A 261 0.00 -31.15 -11.92
N LEU A 262 1.31 -31.44 -11.83
CA LEU A 262 1.86 -32.74 -11.42
C LEU A 262 2.37 -32.77 -9.98
N LEU A 263 2.54 -31.62 -9.33
CA LEU A 263 3.10 -31.51 -7.97
C LEU A 263 2.04 -31.75 -6.88
N ARG A 264 2.19 -32.83 -6.11
CA ARG A 264 1.18 -33.26 -5.13
C ARG A 264 0.95 -32.28 -3.97
N GLY A 265 1.97 -31.58 -3.48
CA GLY A 265 1.84 -30.62 -2.38
C GLY A 265 1.28 -29.25 -2.79
N LEU A 266 1.31 -28.90 -4.08
CA LEU A 266 1.26 -27.51 -4.51
C LEU A 266 -0.13 -26.88 -4.36
N VAL A 267 -0.24 -25.90 -3.47
CA VAL A 267 -1.48 -25.18 -3.15
C VAL A 267 -1.56 -23.85 -3.89
N ASN A 268 -0.46 -23.09 -3.94
CA ASN A 268 -0.44 -21.75 -4.51
C ASN A 268 0.69 -21.60 -5.54
N THR A 269 0.32 -21.28 -6.77
CA THR A 269 1.26 -21.01 -7.87
C THR A 269 1.06 -19.58 -8.35
N ASN A 270 2.12 -18.77 -8.28
CA ASN A 270 2.07 -17.39 -8.75
C ASN A 270 2.71 -17.26 -10.14
N LEU A 271 1.91 -16.88 -11.13
CA LEU A 271 2.32 -16.57 -12.51
C LEU A 271 1.87 -15.13 -12.86
N GLU A 272 1.75 -14.26 -11.86
CA GLU A 272 1.38 -12.86 -12.06
C GLU A 272 2.40 -12.11 -12.93
N SER A 273 1.91 -11.23 -13.79
CA SER A 273 2.74 -10.40 -14.70
C SER A 273 3.67 -11.23 -15.61
N THR A 274 3.19 -12.39 -16.08
CA THR A 274 3.86 -13.24 -17.07
C THR A 274 3.41 -12.95 -18.51
N ASP A 275 4.22 -13.41 -19.47
CA ASP A 275 4.01 -13.26 -20.92
C ASP A 275 3.07 -14.31 -21.54
N ILE A 276 2.24 -14.96 -20.73
CA ILE A 276 1.27 -15.97 -21.16
C ILE A 276 0.13 -15.26 -21.92
N GLU A 277 0.12 -15.36 -23.24
CA GLU A 277 -0.89 -14.69 -24.10
C GLU A 277 -2.16 -15.53 -24.32
N VAL A 278 -2.04 -16.86 -24.34
CA VAL A 278 -3.14 -17.78 -24.64
C VAL A 278 -3.12 -18.94 -23.67
N LEU A 279 -4.28 -19.23 -23.08
CA LEU A 279 -4.51 -20.45 -22.30
C LEU A 279 -5.05 -21.53 -23.24
N ASP A 280 -4.14 -22.21 -23.93
CA ASP A 280 -4.47 -23.37 -24.75
C ASP A 280 -4.51 -24.62 -23.86
N PHE A 281 -5.73 -25.04 -23.50
CA PHE A 281 -5.92 -26.25 -22.70
C PHE A 281 -5.51 -27.51 -23.48
N VAL A 282 -5.58 -27.52 -24.81
CA VAL A 282 -5.16 -28.67 -25.62
C VAL A 282 -3.66 -28.88 -25.50
N GLU A 283 -2.87 -27.80 -25.55
CA GLU A 283 -1.41 -27.88 -25.39
C GLU A 283 -1.01 -28.27 -23.95
N ILE A 284 -1.68 -27.72 -22.93
CA ILE A 284 -1.47 -28.15 -21.54
C ILE A 284 -1.73 -29.65 -21.41
N ILE A 285 -2.87 -30.13 -21.92
CA ILE A 285 -3.29 -31.54 -21.81
C ILE A 285 -2.36 -32.48 -22.59
N ASN A 286 -1.90 -32.09 -23.78
CA ASN A 286 -0.92 -32.86 -24.57
C ASN A 286 0.39 -33.05 -23.80
N ARG A 287 0.76 -32.12 -22.92
CA ARG A 287 1.94 -32.22 -22.05
C ARG A 287 1.63 -32.83 -20.67
N THR A 288 0.41 -32.69 -20.16
CA THR A 288 -0.08 -33.30 -18.90
C THR A 288 -1.06 -34.43 -19.17
N SER A 289 -0.56 -35.65 -19.39
CA SER A 289 -1.45 -36.80 -19.60
C SER A 289 -2.40 -37.02 -18.40
N THR A 290 -3.68 -37.24 -18.72
CA THR A 290 -4.81 -37.40 -17.78
C THR A 290 -4.54 -38.43 -16.69
N TYR A 291 -3.78 -39.49 -17.05
CA TYR A 291 -3.41 -40.56 -16.13
C TYR A 291 -2.60 -40.05 -14.93
N TRP A 292 -1.66 -39.12 -15.14
CA TRP A 292 -0.82 -38.59 -14.06
C TRP A 292 -1.58 -37.68 -13.10
N ILE A 293 -2.45 -36.83 -13.64
CA ILE A 293 -3.41 -36.04 -12.86
C ILE A 293 -4.27 -37.00 -12.02
N LEU A 294 -4.84 -38.04 -12.64
CA LEU A 294 -5.66 -39.03 -11.92
C LEU A 294 -4.90 -39.80 -10.84
N GLU A 295 -3.68 -40.29 -11.09
CA GLU A 295 -2.88 -41.01 -10.08
C GLU A 295 -2.52 -40.10 -8.90
N ASN A 296 -2.13 -38.86 -9.16
CA ASN A 296 -1.83 -37.86 -8.13
C ASN A 296 -3.04 -37.51 -7.25
N PHE A 297 -4.27 -37.63 -7.77
CA PHE A 297 -5.50 -37.28 -7.05
C PHE A 297 -6.36 -38.49 -6.60
N LYS A 298 -6.06 -39.72 -7.03
CA LYS A 298 -6.78 -40.95 -6.63
C LYS A 298 -6.04 -41.83 -5.62
N ASN A 299 -4.70 -41.85 -5.60
CA ASN A 299 -3.92 -42.82 -4.81
C ASN A 299 -3.07 -42.17 -3.68
N PRO A 300 -3.68 -41.74 -2.56
CA PRO A 300 -2.95 -41.47 -1.32
C PRO A 300 -2.66 -42.80 -0.60
N THR A 301 -1.69 -43.55 -1.12
CA THR A 301 -1.22 -44.80 -0.52
C THR A 301 -0.28 -44.52 0.67
N THR A 302 -0.63 -45.13 1.81
CA THR A 302 0.17 -45.24 3.04
C THR A 302 0.66 -43.93 3.69
N GLY A 303 -0.18 -43.36 4.56
CA GLY A 303 0.24 -42.47 5.66
C GLY A 303 -0.57 -41.19 5.80
N ASP A 304 -1.04 -40.62 4.68
CA ASP A 304 -1.43 -39.21 4.66
C ASP A 304 -2.91 -38.96 4.98
N ALA A 305 -3.21 -38.85 6.28
CA ALA A 305 -4.53 -38.44 6.76
C ALA A 305 -4.89 -36.99 6.37
N ASN A 306 -3.89 -36.12 6.18
CA ASN A 306 -4.11 -34.72 5.79
C ASN A 306 -4.56 -34.62 4.33
N PHE A 307 -3.98 -35.42 3.43
CA PHE A 307 -4.41 -35.46 2.02
C PHE A 307 -5.86 -35.92 1.85
N ARG A 308 -6.36 -36.78 2.76
CA ARG A 308 -7.77 -37.23 2.79
C ARG A 308 -8.72 -36.24 3.48
N ALA A 309 -8.20 -35.39 4.37
CA ALA A 309 -8.99 -34.38 5.09
C ALA A 309 -9.24 -33.10 4.27
N ALA A 310 -8.57 -32.94 3.13
CA ALA A 310 -8.52 -31.69 2.37
C ALA A 310 -9.04 -31.75 0.90
N PRO A 311 -10.15 -32.44 0.57
CA PRO A 311 -10.72 -32.40 -0.80
C PRO A 311 -11.20 -31.01 -1.23
N ASN A 312 -11.25 -30.04 -0.31
CA ASN A 312 -11.73 -28.66 -0.52
C ASN A 312 -10.61 -27.62 -0.69
N LEU A 313 -9.33 -28.02 -0.64
CA LEU A 313 -8.20 -27.12 -0.87
C LEU A 313 -8.01 -26.91 -2.38
N GLN A 314 -8.86 -26.04 -2.97
CA GLN A 314 -8.72 -25.58 -4.35
C GLN A 314 -7.32 -24.98 -4.56
N ARG A 315 -6.59 -25.51 -5.54
CA ARG A 315 -5.23 -25.06 -5.86
C ARG A 315 -5.31 -23.79 -6.67
N VAL A 316 -4.63 -22.74 -6.25
CA VAL A 316 -4.69 -21.44 -6.91
C VAL A 316 -3.55 -21.32 -7.91
N VAL A 317 -3.91 -20.99 -9.16
CA VAL A 317 -2.96 -20.56 -10.19
C VAL A 317 -3.27 -19.10 -10.50
N SER A 318 -2.43 -18.19 -10.00
CA SER A 318 -2.58 -16.75 -10.23
C SER A 318 -2.00 -16.37 -11.58
N LEU A 319 -2.85 -15.98 -12.52
CA LEU A 319 -2.53 -15.39 -13.82
C LEU A 319 -2.87 -13.88 -13.82
N ARG A 320 -2.87 -13.26 -12.63
CA ARG A 320 -3.18 -11.82 -12.44
C ARG A 320 -2.24 -10.96 -13.29
N ASN A 321 -2.75 -9.87 -13.84
CA ASN A 321 -1.96 -8.92 -14.65
C ASN A 321 -1.12 -9.53 -15.78
N SER A 322 -1.41 -10.78 -16.20
CA SER A 322 -0.72 -11.46 -17.30
C SER A 322 -1.16 -10.92 -18.65
N LYS A 323 -0.42 -11.25 -19.71
CA LYS A 323 -0.78 -10.93 -21.09
C LYS A 323 -1.95 -11.77 -21.65
N LEU A 324 -2.65 -12.53 -20.80
CA LEU A 324 -3.66 -13.49 -21.23
C LEU A 324 -4.83 -12.80 -21.95
N ARG A 325 -4.99 -13.15 -23.23
CA ARG A 325 -6.00 -12.62 -24.15
C ARG A 325 -7.02 -13.65 -24.58
N SER A 326 -6.68 -14.94 -24.71
CA SER A 326 -7.63 -15.92 -25.23
C SER A 326 -7.55 -17.24 -24.45
N ILE A 327 -8.68 -17.91 -24.34
CA ILE A 327 -8.77 -19.32 -23.94
C ILE A 327 -9.17 -20.10 -25.18
N VAL A 328 -8.45 -21.16 -25.50
CA VAL A 328 -8.76 -21.98 -26.67
C VAL A 328 -8.95 -23.43 -26.26
N MET A 329 -10.04 -24.00 -26.76
CA MET A 329 -10.34 -25.42 -26.65
C MET A 329 -10.98 -25.86 -27.97
N TYR A 330 -10.24 -26.67 -28.73
CA TYR A 330 -10.62 -27.17 -30.05
C TYR A 330 -10.27 -28.65 -30.16
N ASN A 331 -10.91 -29.38 -31.07
CA ASN A 331 -10.74 -30.83 -31.22
C ASN A 331 -10.92 -31.60 -29.89
N SER A 332 -11.97 -31.26 -29.12
CA SER A 332 -12.26 -31.84 -27.80
C SER A 332 -12.52 -33.36 -27.85
N THR A 333 -11.45 -34.14 -27.84
CA THR A 333 -11.51 -35.60 -27.64
C THR A 333 -12.02 -35.90 -26.23
N GLU A 334 -12.49 -37.13 -26.01
CA GLU A 334 -12.91 -37.59 -24.68
C GLU A 334 -11.78 -37.45 -23.63
N GLU A 335 -10.53 -37.65 -24.03
CA GLU A 335 -9.35 -37.43 -23.17
C GLU A 335 -9.17 -35.94 -22.81
N ILE A 336 -9.29 -35.03 -23.78
CA ILE A 336 -9.20 -33.58 -23.55
C ILE A 336 -10.31 -33.09 -22.62
N ILE A 337 -11.54 -33.56 -22.81
CA ILE A 337 -12.67 -33.24 -21.94
C ILE A 337 -12.42 -33.76 -20.53
N ASN A 338 -12.04 -35.04 -20.38
CA ASN A 338 -11.76 -35.64 -19.06
C ASN A 338 -10.64 -34.90 -18.31
N THR A 339 -9.59 -34.48 -19.01
CA THR A 339 -8.47 -33.75 -18.37
C THR A 339 -8.88 -32.34 -17.96
N PHE A 340 -9.62 -31.63 -18.82
CA PHE A 340 -10.18 -30.33 -18.49
C PHE A 340 -11.11 -30.39 -17.27
N THR A 341 -12.00 -31.39 -17.19
CA THR A 341 -12.88 -31.64 -16.02
C THR A 341 -12.08 -31.82 -14.72
N LEU A 342 -10.93 -32.49 -14.77
CA LEU A 342 -10.06 -32.67 -13.60
C LEU A 342 -9.34 -31.37 -13.22
N LEU A 343 -8.80 -30.63 -14.19
CA LEU A 343 -8.20 -29.31 -13.94
C LEU A 343 -9.23 -28.36 -13.34
N ALA A 344 -10.43 -28.29 -13.92
CA ALA A 344 -11.60 -27.55 -13.44
C ALA A 344 -11.99 -27.87 -11.99
N LYS A 345 -11.84 -29.13 -11.57
CA LYS A 345 -12.22 -29.61 -10.24
C LYS A 345 -11.18 -29.33 -9.15
N TYR A 346 -9.90 -29.37 -9.49
CA TYR A 346 -8.80 -29.27 -8.51
C TYR A 346 -8.05 -27.92 -8.54
N PHE A 347 -8.15 -27.15 -9.63
CA PHE A 347 -7.43 -25.89 -9.82
C PHE A 347 -8.39 -24.73 -10.10
N THR A 348 -8.13 -23.60 -9.45
CA THR A 348 -8.80 -22.31 -9.67
C THR A 348 -7.80 -21.32 -10.25
N PHE A 349 -8.11 -20.85 -11.47
CA PHE A 349 -7.30 -19.89 -12.20
C PHE A 349 -7.81 -18.47 -11.95
N GLN A 350 -6.99 -17.63 -11.33
CA GLN A 350 -7.31 -16.21 -11.07
C GLN A 350 -6.75 -15.34 -12.18
N THR A 351 -7.60 -14.57 -12.87
CA THR A 351 -7.25 -13.79 -14.06
C THR A 351 -7.52 -12.28 -13.90
N ASP A 352 -7.54 -11.79 -12.67
CA ASP A 352 -7.77 -10.36 -12.39
C ASP A 352 -6.73 -9.48 -13.10
N GLY A 353 -7.17 -8.52 -13.91
CA GLY A 353 -6.29 -7.67 -14.73
C GLY A 353 -5.82 -8.27 -16.06
N ALA A 354 -6.18 -9.52 -16.38
CA ALA A 354 -5.94 -10.10 -17.70
C ALA A 354 -6.86 -9.45 -18.77
N HIS A 355 -6.34 -9.28 -19.98
CA HIS A 355 -7.02 -8.56 -21.07
C HIS A 355 -7.82 -9.53 -21.97
N LEU A 356 -8.75 -10.27 -21.37
CA LEU A 356 -9.48 -11.36 -22.03
C LEU A 356 -10.34 -10.90 -23.21
N SER A 357 -10.20 -11.60 -24.32
CA SER A 357 -11.03 -11.58 -25.53
C SER A 357 -12.18 -12.56 -25.35
N CYS A 358 -13.38 -12.02 -25.23
CA CYS A 358 -14.63 -12.77 -25.21
C CYS A 358 -15.17 -12.93 -26.64
N ASP A 359 -14.30 -13.47 -27.50
CA ASP A 359 -14.62 -13.92 -28.85
C ASP A 359 -15.33 -15.29 -28.84
N CYS A 360 -15.67 -15.82 -30.00
CA CYS A 360 -16.39 -17.10 -30.10
C CYS A 360 -15.65 -18.31 -29.51
N ASN A 361 -14.33 -18.26 -29.27
CA ASN A 361 -13.60 -19.37 -28.66
C ASN A 361 -13.95 -19.50 -27.16
N ILE A 362 -14.27 -18.38 -26.49
CA ILE A 362 -14.70 -18.40 -25.08
C ILE A 362 -15.97 -19.25 -24.90
N LEU A 363 -16.87 -19.22 -25.89
CA LEU A 363 -18.13 -19.95 -25.86
C LEU A 363 -17.92 -21.46 -25.79
N ASN A 364 -16.95 -22.01 -26.55
CA ASN A 364 -16.67 -23.45 -26.54
C ASN A 364 -16.38 -23.94 -25.10
N VAL A 365 -15.68 -23.12 -24.32
CA VAL A 365 -15.29 -23.46 -22.94
C VAL A 365 -16.46 -23.26 -21.97
N THR A 366 -17.29 -22.22 -22.14
CA THR A 366 -18.48 -22.01 -21.30
C THR A 366 -19.57 -23.05 -21.56
N HIS A 367 -19.77 -23.46 -22.82
CA HIS A 367 -20.68 -24.55 -23.19
C HIS A 367 -20.24 -25.87 -22.58
N LEU A 368 -18.95 -26.22 -22.69
CA LEU A 368 -18.44 -27.44 -22.08
C LEU A 368 -18.60 -27.45 -20.56
N VAL A 369 -18.29 -26.35 -19.86
CA VAL A 369 -18.50 -26.27 -18.40
C VAL A 369 -19.98 -26.38 -18.03
N THR A 370 -20.89 -25.91 -18.88
CA THR A 370 -22.33 -26.06 -18.68
C THR A 370 -22.76 -27.52 -18.86
N GLU A 371 -22.34 -28.16 -19.94
CA GLU A 371 -22.60 -29.57 -20.24
C GLU A 371 -22.07 -30.51 -19.13
N LEU A 372 -20.86 -30.26 -18.62
CA LEU A 372 -20.25 -31.01 -17.52
C LEU A 372 -20.99 -30.82 -16.19
N ARG A 373 -21.58 -29.65 -15.94
CA ARG A 373 -22.46 -29.40 -14.79
C ARG A 373 -23.80 -30.11 -14.93
N GLU A 374 -24.39 -30.12 -16.12
CA GLU A 374 -25.64 -30.84 -16.40
C GLU A 374 -25.48 -32.37 -16.29
N LYS A 375 -24.32 -32.90 -16.69
CA LYS A 375 -23.93 -34.31 -16.50
C LYS A 375 -23.62 -34.68 -15.04
N GLY A 376 -23.40 -33.69 -14.17
CA GLY A 376 -23.00 -33.89 -12.77
C GLY A 376 -21.52 -34.21 -12.55
N ASP A 377 -20.68 -34.05 -13.58
CA ASP A 377 -19.23 -34.24 -13.50
C ASP A 377 -18.54 -33.12 -12.69
N LEU A 378 -19.11 -31.91 -12.75
CA LEU A 378 -18.76 -30.74 -11.93
C LEU A 378 -19.85 -30.48 -10.88
N SER A 379 -19.44 -30.14 -9.65
CA SER A 379 -20.34 -29.94 -8.50
C SER A 379 -21.10 -28.61 -8.50
N GLY A 380 -20.68 -27.66 -9.34
CA GLY A 380 -21.18 -26.28 -9.36
C GLY A 380 -20.48 -25.36 -8.36
N THR A 381 -19.60 -25.88 -7.49
CA THR A 381 -18.76 -25.08 -6.57
C THR A 381 -17.43 -24.65 -7.20
N GLU A 382 -17.09 -25.17 -8.37
CA GLU A 382 -15.89 -24.83 -9.12
C GLU A 382 -15.99 -23.39 -9.66
N VAL A 383 -15.06 -22.54 -9.23
CA VAL A 383 -15.02 -21.08 -9.45
C VAL A 383 -14.45 -20.75 -10.84
N LEU A 384 -15.00 -21.40 -11.86
CA LEU A 384 -14.64 -21.21 -13.26
C LEU A 384 -15.43 -20.03 -13.83
N PHE A 385 -14.70 -19.10 -14.45
CA PHE A 385 -15.23 -17.93 -15.17
C PHE A 385 -15.98 -16.87 -14.35
N THR A 386 -16.25 -17.09 -13.05
CA THR A 386 -16.98 -16.14 -12.21
C THR A 386 -16.19 -14.87 -11.90
N GLY A 387 -14.87 -14.98 -11.72
CA GLY A 387 -13.95 -13.84 -11.60
C GLY A 387 -13.38 -13.34 -12.95
N TRP A 388 -13.71 -13.98 -14.06
CA TRP A 388 -13.10 -13.69 -15.37
C TRP A 388 -13.92 -12.61 -16.08
N THR A 389 -13.31 -11.46 -16.36
CA THR A 389 -13.97 -10.32 -17.00
C THR A 389 -13.44 -10.06 -18.40
N CYS A 390 -14.36 -9.75 -19.32
CA CYS A 390 -14.03 -9.42 -20.70
C CYS A 390 -13.36 -8.04 -20.78
N SER A 391 -12.34 -7.94 -21.62
CA SER A 391 -11.73 -6.66 -22.04
C SER A 391 -12.02 -6.33 -23.50
N TRP A 392 -12.15 -7.35 -24.36
CA TRP A 392 -12.59 -7.23 -25.75
C TRP A 392 -13.77 -8.18 -26.01
N PRO A 393 -14.73 -7.85 -26.90
CA PRO A 393 -14.89 -6.56 -27.57
C PRO A 393 -15.42 -5.48 -26.60
N ASP A 394 -15.26 -4.20 -26.96
CA ASP A 394 -15.56 -3.07 -26.06
C ASP A 394 -17.00 -3.08 -25.52
N GLN A 395 -17.96 -3.61 -26.28
CA GLN A 395 -19.37 -3.70 -25.85
C GLN A 395 -19.59 -4.73 -24.73
N LEU A 396 -18.65 -5.66 -24.54
CA LEU A 396 -18.68 -6.67 -23.47
C LEU A 396 -17.71 -6.35 -22.34
N ARG A 397 -17.00 -5.22 -22.39
CA ARG A 397 -15.98 -4.85 -21.40
C ARG A 397 -16.53 -4.83 -19.98
N GLN A 398 -15.77 -5.40 -19.04
CA GLN A 398 -16.14 -5.65 -17.64
C GLN A 398 -17.32 -6.63 -17.40
N ARG A 399 -17.97 -7.17 -18.42
CA ARG A 399 -18.92 -8.29 -18.23
C ARG A 399 -18.16 -9.56 -17.84
N THR A 400 -18.75 -10.37 -16.98
CA THR A 400 -18.18 -11.66 -16.62
C THR A 400 -18.41 -12.69 -17.73
N VAL A 401 -17.41 -13.54 -17.99
CA VAL A 401 -17.47 -14.60 -19.02
C VAL A 401 -18.67 -15.53 -18.79
N ALA A 402 -19.00 -15.83 -17.54
CA ALA A 402 -20.17 -16.63 -17.17
C ALA A 402 -21.55 -15.98 -17.46
N SER A 403 -21.60 -14.72 -17.89
CA SER A 403 -22.84 -13.97 -18.17
C SER A 403 -23.08 -13.69 -19.66
N LEU A 404 -22.19 -14.16 -20.54
CA LEU A 404 -22.25 -13.93 -21.98
C LEU A 404 -23.33 -14.79 -22.64
N ARG A 405 -23.90 -14.28 -23.75
CA ARG A 405 -24.82 -15.02 -24.62
C ARG A 405 -24.17 -15.32 -25.97
N ASP A 406 -24.58 -16.42 -26.57
CA ASP A 406 -24.10 -16.91 -27.88
C ASP A 406 -24.23 -15.91 -29.04
N GLU A 407 -25.20 -14.99 -28.95
CA GLU A 407 -25.45 -13.94 -29.95
C GLU A 407 -24.53 -12.72 -29.78
N GLU A 408 -23.89 -12.56 -28.61
CA GLU A 408 -23.10 -11.39 -28.25
C GLU A 408 -21.62 -11.51 -28.68
N THR A 409 -21.09 -12.73 -28.79
CA THR A 409 -19.69 -12.97 -29.18
C THR A 409 -19.52 -13.19 -30.69
N TYR A 410 -18.31 -12.96 -31.19
CA TYR A 410 -17.95 -13.15 -32.60
C TYR A 410 -16.44 -13.38 -32.75
N CYS A 411 -16.02 -14.00 -33.85
CA CYS A 411 -14.63 -14.28 -34.19
C CYS A 411 -14.22 -13.67 -35.55
N PRO A 412 -12.92 -13.42 -35.80
CA PRO A 412 -12.43 -13.01 -37.12
C PRO A 412 -12.89 -13.95 -38.25
N PHE A 413 -13.45 -13.38 -39.31
CA PHE A 413 -13.83 -14.11 -40.52
C PHE A 413 -12.57 -14.60 -41.25
N ARG A 414 -12.49 -15.92 -41.49
CA ARG A 414 -11.42 -16.52 -42.30
C ARG A 414 -11.90 -16.66 -43.74
N GLU A 415 -11.20 -16.03 -44.68
CA GLU A 415 -11.56 -16.10 -46.09
C GLU A 415 -11.30 -17.48 -46.69
N GLU A 416 -12.35 -18.13 -47.21
CA GLU A 416 -12.21 -19.35 -48.00
C GLU A 416 -11.80 -19.03 -49.44
N ARG A 417 -10.72 -19.66 -49.92
CA ARG A 417 -10.05 -19.31 -51.18
C ARG A 417 -10.87 -19.47 -52.48
N ASN A 418 -12.09 -20.01 -52.42
CA ASN A 418 -12.86 -20.46 -53.60
C ASN A 418 -14.26 -19.83 -53.77
N LEU A 419 -14.66 -18.83 -52.98
CA LEU A 419 -15.98 -18.18 -53.10
C LEU A 419 -15.90 -16.65 -53.18
N THR A 420 -16.99 -16.02 -53.63
CA THR A 420 -17.19 -14.56 -53.72
C THR A 420 -17.43 -13.92 -52.34
N THR A 421 -16.61 -14.30 -51.37
CA THR A 421 -16.75 -14.04 -49.93
C THR A 421 -15.50 -13.37 -49.41
N ARG A 422 -15.13 -12.24 -50.02
CA ARG A 422 -14.05 -11.37 -49.53
C ARG A 422 -14.59 -10.29 -48.63
N CYS A 423 -13.84 -9.96 -47.58
CA CYS A 423 -14.14 -8.78 -46.80
C CYS A 423 -13.92 -7.51 -47.66
N PRO A 424 -14.71 -6.44 -47.52
CA PRO A 424 -14.51 -5.23 -48.31
C PRO A 424 -13.34 -4.42 -47.73
N ASP A 425 -12.30 -4.14 -48.51
CA ASP A 425 -11.20 -3.28 -48.06
C ASP A 425 -11.71 -1.83 -47.81
N PRO A 426 -11.29 -1.14 -46.72
CA PRO A 426 -10.33 -1.55 -45.68
C PRO A 426 -11.02 -2.03 -44.38
N CYS A 427 -12.18 -2.66 -44.47
CA CYS A 427 -12.98 -3.12 -43.33
C CYS A 427 -12.49 -4.48 -42.79
N ASN A 428 -12.83 -4.78 -41.54
CA ASN A 428 -12.67 -6.11 -40.95
C ASN A 428 -14.00 -6.86 -40.99
N CYS A 429 -13.95 -8.20 -41.03
CA CYS A 429 -15.15 -9.03 -41.04
C CYS A 429 -15.09 -10.03 -39.88
N TYR A 430 -16.25 -10.28 -39.26
CA TYR A 430 -16.40 -11.22 -38.15
C TYR A 430 -17.59 -12.15 -38.37
N VAL A 431 -17.57 -13.30 -37.70
CA VAL A 431 -18.64 -14.32 -37.73
C VAL A 431 -19.22 -14.51 -36.34
N ARG A 432 -20.55 -14.48 -36.22
CA ARG A 432 -21.25 -15.09 -35.09
C ARG A 432 -21.45 -16.57 -35.40
N THR A 433 -20.76 -17.45 -34.67
CA THR A 433 -20.79 -18.91 -34.91
C THR A 433 -22.18 -19.50 -34.70
N SER A 434 -22.86 -19.07 -33.65
CA SER A 434 -24.21 -19.48 -33.23
C SER A 434 -25.28 -19.34 -34.33
N VAL A 435 -25.29 -18.21 -35.05
CA VAL A 435 -26.29 -17.88 -36.09
C VAL A 435 -25.74 -17.86 -37.51
N SER A 436 -24.44 -18.13 -37.70
CA SER A 436 -23.76 -18.13 -39.00
C SER A 436 -23.93 -16.82 -39.82
N THR A 437 -24.01 -15.68 -39.13
CA THR A 437 -24.10 -14.35 -39.74
C THR A 437 -22.74 -13.67 -39.80
N ILE A 438 -22.56 -12.81 -40.81
CA ILE A 438 -21.35 -11.99 -40.95
C ILE A 438 -21.64 -10.56 -40.46
N ILE A 439 -20.71 -10.04 -39.67
CA ILE A 439 -20.57 -8.64 -39.27
C ILE A 439 -19.48 -8.05 -40.15
N VAL A 440 -19.75 -6.91 -40.79
CA VAL A 440 -18.74 -6.11 -41.52
C VAL A 440 -18.48 -4.85 -40.72
N ASP A 441 -17.26 -4.74 -40.20
CA ASP A 441 -16.79 -3.65 -39.36
C ASP A 441 -15.85 -2.72 -40.15
N CYS A 442 -16.42 -1.60 -40.57
CA CYS A 442 -15.77 -0.51 -41.25
C CYS A 442 -15.60 0.73 -40.35
N GLN A 443 -15.62 0.58 -39.01
CA GLN A 443 -15.45 1.72 -38.11
C GLN A 443 -14.08 2.36 -38.30
N HIS A 444 -14.02 3.70 -38.30
CA HIS A 444 -12.78 4.48 -38.51
C HIS A 444 -12.03 4.21 -39.83
N ALA A 445 -12.68 3.57 -40.81
CA ALA A 445 -12.09 3.18 -42.10
C ALA A 445 -11.80 4.37 -43.06
N GLY A 446 -12.20 5.59 -42.71
CA GLY A 446 -12.04 6.79 -43.55
C GLY A 446 -12.98 6.85 -44.76
N LEU A 447 -14.07 6.07 -44.75
CA LEU A 447 -15.00 5.93 -45.87
C LEU A 447 -15.79 7.22 -46.13
N THR A 448 -16.00 7.54 -47.41
CA THR A 448 -16.87 8.63 -47.88
C THR A 448 -18.20 8.14 -48.46
N SER A 449 -18.31 6.84 -48.72
CA SER A 449 -19.48 6.12 -49.23
C SER A 449 -19.52 4.71 -48.65
N LEU A 450 -20.65 4.01 -48.78
CA LEU A 450 -20.76 2.61 -48.37
C LEU A 450 -19.92 1.69 -49.30
N PRO A 451 -19.44 0.52 -48.83
CA PRO A 451 -18.74 -0.45 -49.68
C PRO A 451 -19.62 -0.98 -50.82
N ALA A 452 -19.07 -1.10 -52.03
CA ALA A 452 -19.85 -1.52 -53.20
C ALA A 452 -20.33 -3.00 -53.15
N PHE A 453 -19.64 -3.85 -52.38
CA PHE A 453 -19.98 -5.25 -52.15
C PHE A 453 -19.73 -5.62 -50.69
N VAL A 454 -20.39 -6.68 -50.22
CA VAL A 454 -20.21 -7.28 -48.89
C VAL A 454 -20.31 -8.81 -48.98
N PRO A 455 -19.72 -9.57 -48.05
CA PRO A 455 -19.88 -11.03 -47.99
C PRO A 455 -21.33 -11.50 -47.97
N THR A 456 -21.61 -12.66 -48.57
CA THR A 456 -22.92 -13.31 -48.49
C THR A 456 -23.23 -13.68 -47.03
N ARG A 457 -24.48 -13.42 -46.58
CA ARG A 457 -24.92 -13.49 -45.16
C ARG A 457 -24.46 -12.35 -44.25
N THR A 458 -23.98 -11.22 -44.80
CA THR A 458 -23.84 -9.98 -44.02
C THR A 458 -25.21 -9.54 -43.50
N ARG A 459 -25.34 -9.42 -42.18
CA ARG A 459 -26.55 -8.91 -41.49
C ARG A 459 -26.29 -7.63 -40.70
N ASP A 460 -25.06 -7.44 -40.24
CA ASP A 460 -24.66 -6.28 -39.45
C ASP A 460 -23.58 -5.48 -40.18
N MET A 461 -23.84 -4.19 -40.40
CA MET A 461 -22.89 -3.22 -40.96
C MET A 461 -22.56 -2.17 -39.91
N TRP A 462 -21.29 -2.06 -39.53
CA TRP A 462 -20.77 -1.04 -38.61
C TRP A 462 -19.91 -0.05 -39.40
N LEU A 463 -20.40 1.18 -39.56
CA LEU A 463 -19.81 2.25 -40.38
C LEU A 463 -19.56 3.53 -39.56
N GLN A 464 -19.52 3.43 -38.23
CA GLN A 464 -19.37 4.60 -37.35
C GLN A 464 -18.01 5.30 -37.52
N ASN A 465 -17.94 6.59 -37.20
CA ASN A 465 -16.72 7.40 -37.23
C ASN A 465 -16.06 7.44 -38.63
N ASN A 466 -16.86 7.72 -39.66
CA ASN A 466 -16.42 7.86 -41.05
C ASN A 466 -16.81 9.25 -41.60
N MET A 467 -16.63 9.47 -42.90
CA MET A 467 -16.92 10.73 -43.59
C MET A 467 -18.09 10.62 -44.58
N ILE A 468 -18.99 9.65 -44.38
CA ILE A 468 -20.09 9.34 -45.30
C ILE A 468 -21.09 10.50 -45.30
N LYS A 469 -21.39 11.04 -46.49
CA LYS A 469 -22.28 12.22 -46.66
C LYS A 469 -23.71 11.89 -47.07
N THR A 470 -23.89 10.78 -47.77
CA THR A 470 -25.18 10.25 -48.20
C THR A 470 -25.10 8.73 -48.27
N VAL A 471 -26.24 8.07 -48.14
CA VAL A 471 -26.36 6.61 -48.32
C VAL A 471 -26.91 6.36 -49.72
N GLU A 472 -26.24 5.50 -50.49
CA GLU A 472 -26.69 5.06 -51.81
C GLU A 472 -27.55 3.80 -51.70
N ALA A 473 -28.49 3.62 -52.64
CA ALA A 473 -29.37 2.46 -52.68
C ALA A 473 -28.62 1.23 -53.23
N LEU A 474 -28.20 0.32 -52.33
CA LEU A 474 -27.37 -0.83 -52.65
C LEU A 474 -28.11 -2.16 -52.39
N PRO A 475 -27.94 -3.21 -53.23
CA PRO A 475 -28.75 -4.43 -53.14
C PRO A 475 -28.72 -5.14 -51.79
N TYR A 476 -27.59 -5.06 -51.07
CA TYR A 476 -27.43 -5.73 -49.79
C TYR A 476 -28.14 -5.02 -48.62
N LEU A 477 -28.67 -3.80 -48.79
CA LEU A 477 -29.40 -3.11 -47.72
C LEU A 477 -30.67 -3.86 -47.31
N GLN A 478 -31.30 -4.57 -48.26
CA GLN A 478 -32.50 -5.39 -48.04
C GLN A 478 -32.30 -6.57 -47.08
N GLN A 479 -31.06 -7.03 -46.89
CA GLN A 479 -30.75 -8.15 -45.98
C GLN A 479 -30.19 -7.70 -44.62
N LEU A 480 -29.95 -6.40 -44.40
CA LEU A 480 -29.38 -5.91 -43.14
C LEU A 480 -30.42 -5.94 -42.01
N HIS A 481 -29.98 -6.40 -40.85
CA HIS A 481 -30.71 -6.27 -39.57
C HIS A 481 -30.14 -5.11 -38.74
N THR A 482 -28.84 -4.84 -38.84
CA THR A 482 -28.16 -3.75 -38.12
C THR A 482 -27.42 -2.84 -39.09
N LEU A 483 -27.68 -1.54 -39.01
CA LEU A 483 -26.96 -0.49 -39.75
C LEU A 483 -26.57 0.63 -38.78
N LYS A 484 -25.27 0.76 -38.50
CA LYS A 484 -24.73 1.80 -37.63
C LYS A 484 -23.90 2.80 -38.44
N LEU A 485 -24.35 4.04 -38.45
CA LEU A 485 -23.80 5.18 -39.20
C LEU A 485 -23.49 6.37 -38.28
N SER A 486 -23.42 6.15 -36.96
CA SER A 486 -23.10 7.17 -35.95
C SER A 486 -21.81 7.92 -36.27
N ALA A 487 -21.69 9.19 -35.89
CA ALA A 487 -20.48 10.00 -36.11
C ALA A 487 -20.02 10.01 -37.58
N ASN A 488 -20.87 10.55 -38.46
CA ASN A 488 -20.61 10.68 -39.90
C ASN A 488 -21.02 12.08 -40.41
N ASN A 489 -20.97 12.30 -41.73
CA ASN A 489 -21.32 13.56 -42.36
C ASN A 489 -22.70 13.55 -43.05
N LEU A 490 -23.62 12.67 -42.64
CA LEU A 490 -24.92 12.49 -43.32
C LEU A 490 -25.79 13.74 -43.19
N GLN A 491 -26.26 14.27 -44.32
CA GLN A 491 -27.14 15.45 -44.37
C GLN A 491 -28.62 15.07 -44.57
N GLU A 492 -28.87 13.94 -45.23
CA GLU A 492 -30.20 13.36 -45.46
C GLU A 492 -30.13 11.83 -45.52
N LEU A 493 -31.28 11.19 -45.31
CA LEU A 493 -31.51 9.77 -45.64
C LEU A 493 -32.56 9.70 -46.77
N PRO A 494 -32.15 9.41 -48.02
CA PRO A 494 -33.07 9.42 -49.15
C PRO A 494 -34.17 8.36 -49.03
N LYS A 495 -35.40 8.68 -49.45
CA LYS A 495 -36.53 7.73 -49.44
C LYS A 495 -36.19 6.37 -50.06
N LYS A 496 -35.48 6.36 -51.19
CA LYS A 496 -35.05 5.13 -51.90
C LYS A 496 -34.21 4.18 -51.05
N VAL A 497 -33.52 4.69 -50.03
CA VAL A 497 -32.75 3.89 -49.06
C VAL A 497 -33.69 3.32 -48.01
N LEU A 498 -34.60 4.14 -47.46
CA LEU A 498 -35.63 3.68 -46.51
C LEU A 498 -36.50 2.57 -47.12
N ASP A 499 -36.90 2.71 -48.38
CA ASP A 499 -37.63 1.71 -49.17
C ASP A 499 -36.88 0.34 -49.28
N GLN A 500 -35.56 0.32 -49.05
CA GLN A 500 -34.73 -0.90 -49.04
C GLN A 500 -34.46 -1.47 -47.64
N LEU A 501 -34.70 -0.74 -46.55
CA LEU A 501 -34.36 -1.18 -45.18
C LEU A 501 -35.44 -2.06 -44.54
N THR A 502 -36.09 -2.91 -45.32
CA THR A 502 -37.30 -3.68 -44.94
C THR A 502 -37.07 -4.76 -43.88
N SER A 503 -35.83 -5.18 -43.64
CA SER A 503 -35.46 -6.17 -42.62
C SER A 503 -34.66 -5.57 -41.45
N LEU A 504 -34.58 -4.24 -41.39
CA LEU A 504 -33.76 -3.54 -40.40
C LEU A 504 -34.44 -3.55 -39.02
N HIS A 505 -33.67 -3.89 -38.00
CA HIS A 505 -34.06 -3.94 -36.59
C HIS A 505 -33.34 -2.87 -35.76
N VAL A 506 -32.13 -2.47 -36.16
CA VAL A 506 -31.29 -1.49 -35.44
C VAL A 506 -30.75 -0.45 -36.42
N LEU A 507 -31.06 0.83 -36.17
CA LEU A 507 -30.60 1.98 -36.96
C LEU A 507 -29.96 3.04 -36.07
N HIS A 508 -28.63 3.18 -36.12
CA HIS A 508 -27.93 4.25 -35.39
C HIS A 508 -27.44 5.31 -36.37
N VAL A 509 -27.94 6.55 -36.25
CA VAL A 509 -27.60 7.70 -37.13
C VAL A 509 -27.33 8.97 -36.31
N ASP A 510 -27.01 8.80 -35.03
CA ASP A 510 -26.53 9.80 -34.09
C ASP A 510 -25.23 10.50 -34.55
N ASP A 511 -24.94 11.69 -34.01
CA ASP A 511 -23.76 12.51 -34.34
C ASP A 511 -23.55 12.70 -35.86
N ASN A 512 -24.59 13.16 -36.56
CA ASN A 512 -24.58 13.47 -37.99
C ASN A 512 -25.11 14.89 -38.24
N TRP A 513 -25.31 15.27 -39.51
CA TRP A 513 -25.80 16.60 -39.93
C TRP A 513 -27.26 16.54 -40.40
N LEU A 514 -28.05 15.58 -39.93
CA LEU A 514 -29.45 15.40 -40.32
C LEU A 514 -30.29 16.55 -39.76
N THR A 515 -30.82 17.40 -40.62
CA THR A 515 -31.69 18.51 -40.20
C THR A 515 -33.17 18.13 -40.11
N THR A 516 -33.55 17.01 -40.75
CA THR A 516 -34.88 16.39 -40.67
C THR A 516 -34.77 14.89 -41.03
N LEU A 517 -35.84 14.14 -40.81
CA LEU A 517 -36.03 12.77 -41.26
C LEU A 517 -37.34 12.66 -42.04
N LEU A 518 -37.42 11.67 -42.93
CA LEU A 518 -38.65 11.36 -43.66
C LEU A 518 -39.61 10.52 -42.81
N PRO A 519 -40.93 10.81 -42.79
CA PRO A 519 -41.93 10.03 -42.05
C PRO A 519 -41.95 8.54 -42.41
N ASP A 520 -41.53 8.19 -43.62
CA ASP A 520 -41.40 6.82 -44.14
C ASP A 520 -40.55 5.91 -43.24
N LEU A 521 -39.65 6.47 -42.42
CA LEU A 521 -38.91 5.71 -41.40
C LEU A 521 -39.84 5.09 -40.35
N GLY A 522 -40.96 5.76 -40.03
CA GLY A 522 -41.97 5.26 -39.09
C GLY A 522 -42.83 4.12 -39.63
N ASP A 523 -42.81 3.87 -40.94
CA ASP A 523 -43.51 2.73 -41.55
C ASP A 523 -42.75 1.40 -41.35
N LEU A 524 -41.47 1.45 -40.95
CA LEU A 524 -40.62 0.27 -40.71
C LEU A 524 -40.91 -0.39 -39.34
N GLN A 525 -42.06 -1.07 -39.25
CA GLN A 525 -42.57 -1.75 -38.03
C GLN A 525 -41.62 -2.81 -37.41
N GLN A 526 -40.52 -3.19 -38.08
CA GLN A 526 -39.53 -4.15 -37.60
C GLN A 526 -38.45 -3.53 -36.70
N ILE A 527 -38.29 -2.20 -36.77
CA ILE A 527 -37.26 -1.46 -36.04
C ILE A 527 -37.53 -1.56 -34.54
N ARG A 528 -36.49 -1.92 -33.79
CA ARG A 528 -36.50 -2.03 -32.33
C ARG A 528 -35.70 -0.92 -31.71
N SER A 529 -34.44 -0.77 -32.09
CA SER A 529 -33.50 0.22 -31.52
C SER A 529 -33.14 1.31 -32.54
N VAL A 530 -33.23 2.57 -32.10
CA VAL A 530 -32.84 3.75 -32.89
C VAL A 530 -32.00 4.71 -32.06
N ARG A 531 -30.99 5.33 -32.69
CA ARG A 531 -30.24 6.47 -32.13
C ARG A 531 -30.20 7.65 -33.08
N LEU A 532 -30.48 8.84 -32.58
CA LEU A 532 -30.70 10.08 -33.35
C LEU A 532 -30.01 11.33 -32.77
N SER A 533 -29.51 11.30 -31.54
CA SER A 533 -28.93 12.45 -30.83
C SER A 533 -27.72 13.04 -31.57
N GLY A 534 -27.28 14.24 -31.18
CA GLY A 534 -26.17 14.93 -31.85
C GLY A 534 -26.48 15.53 -33.24
N ASN A 535 -27.67 15.29 -33.79
CA ASN A 535 -28.10 15.84 -35.08
C ASN A 535 -28.77 17.24 -34.97
N PRO A 536 -28.55 18.15 -35.93
CA PRO A 536 -29.09 19.51 -35.92
C PRO A 536 -30.56 19.59 -36.41
N PHE A 537 -31.48 18.92 -35.71
CA PHE A 537 -32.90 18.91 -36.10
C PHE A 537 -33.56 20.29 -36.01
N ARG A 538 -34.35 20.64 -37.03
CA ARG A 538 -34.93 21.99 -37.17
C ARG A 538 -36.03 22.36 -36.17
N CYS A 539 -36.78 21.39 -35.66
CA CYS A 539 -37.98 21.59 -34.84
C CYS A 539 -39.04 22.53 -35.46
N ASP A 540 -39.09 22.53 -36.80
CA ASP A 540 -40.04 23.24 -37.65
C ASP A 540 -41.25 22.36 -38.01
N CYS A 541 -42.12 22.85 -38.91
CA CYS A 541 -43.28 22.09 -39.36
C CYS A 541 -42.95 20.73 -40.01
N ASN A 542 -41.71 20.53 -40.51
CA ASN A 542 -41.26 19.30 -41.16
C ASN A 542 -40.80 18.22 -40.15
N THR A 543 -40.48 18.60 -38.91
CA THR A 543 -39.97 17.70 -37.86
C THR A 543 -40.99 17.42 -36.75
N ARG A 544 -42.22 17.95 -36.86
CA ARG A 544 -43.31 17.69 -35.90
C ARG A 544 -43.67 16.20 -35.78
N TRP A 545 -43.58 15.45 -36.89
CA TRP A 545 -43.86 14.02 -36.88
C TRP A 545 -42.82 13.25 -36.05
N LEU A 546 -41.54 13.66 -36.13
CA LEU A 546 -40.42 13.03 -35.42
C LEU A 546 -40.62 13.10 -33.91
N LYS A 547 -41.05 14.26 -33.38
CA LYS A 547 -41.43 14.40 -31.97
C LYS A 547 -42.49 13.37 -31.54
N ARG A 548 -43.51 13.13 -32.36
CA ARG A 548 -44.59 12.18 -32.05
C ARG A 548 -44.10 10.73 -32.11
N TRP A 549 -43.22 10.43 -33.05
CA TRP A 549 -42.64 9.10 -33.25
C TRP A 549 -41.68 8.73 -32.11
N VAL A 550 -40.81 9.66 -31.68
CA VAL A 550 -39.91 9.48 -30.51
C VAL A 550 -40.69 9.30 -29.19
N LEU A 551 -41.94 9.79 -29.12
CA LEU A 551 -42.84 9.62 -27.98
C LEU A 551 -43.79 8.42 -28.12
N ASP A 552 -43.73 7.64 -29.21
CA ASP A 552 -44.55 6.42 -29.36
C ASP A 552 -43.91 5.27 -28.57
N PRO A 553 -44.58 4.69 -27.55
CA PRO A 553 -44.04 3.59 -26.75
C PRO A 553 -43.80 2.29 -27.53
N LYS A 554 -44.16 2.22 -28.81
CA LYS A 554 -43.84 1.09 -29.71
C LYS A 554 -42.43 1.12 -30.28
N VAL A 555 -41.69 2.22 -30.17
CA VAL A 555 -40.36 2.40 -30.78
C VAL A 555 -39.33 2.71 -29.70
N GLU A 556 -38.30 1.89 -29.57
CA GLU A 556 -37.23 2.10 -28.58
C GLU A 556 -36.15 3.03 -29.16
N VAL A 557 -36.37 4.34 -29.03
CA VAL A 557 -35.34 5.35 -29.31
C VAL A 557 -34.44 5.46 -28.09
N GLU A 558 -33.24 4.89 -28.14
CA GLU A 558 -32.35 4.72 -26.97
C GLU A 558 -31.94 6.08 -26.36
N ASP A 559 -31.70 7.08 -27.22
CA ASP A 559 -31.16 8.39 -26.88
C ASP A 559 -32.21 9.52 -26.92
N TRP A 560 -33.50 9.17 -26.77
CA TRP A 560 -34.63 10.10 -26.84
C TRP A 560 -34.52 11.33 -25.92
N ASN A 561 -33.78 11.20 -24.82
CA ASN A 561 -33.53 12.26 -23.83
C ASN A 561 -32.51 13.31 -24.27
N ASP A 562 -31.74 13.08 -25.34
CA ASP A 562 -30.65 13.95 -25.78
C ASP A 562 -30.85 14.57 -27.17
N ILE A 563 -31.97 14.25 -27.84
CA ILE A 563 -32.35 14.82 -29.14
C ILE A 563 -32.77 16.29 -28.98
N LYS A 564 -32.01 17.20 -29.61
CA LYS A 564 -32.15 18.67 -29.45
C LYS A 564 -32.57 19.36 -30.74
N CYS A 565 -33.17 20.54 -30.57
CA CYS A 565 -33.51 21.47 -31.63
C CYS A 565 -32.32 22.39 -31.96
N SER A 566 -32.22 22.83 -33.23
CA SER A 566 -31.07 23.56 -33.79
C SER A 566 -31.43 24.92 -34.43
N LEU A 567 -32.67 25.39 -34.34
CA LEU A 567 -33.13 26.66 -34.91
C LEU A 567 -34.00 27.46 -33.94
N ASP A 568 -34.05 28.78 -34.18
CA ASP A 568 -34.90 29.76 -33.49
C ASP A 568 -34.75 29.75 -31.94
N ASP A 569 -35.74 30.27 -31.22
CA ASP A 569 -35.75 30.43 -29.75
C ASP A 569 -35.72 29.10 -28.96
N ASP A 570 -35.64 27.95 -29.66
CA ASP A 570 -35.64 26.61 -29.10
C ASP A 570 -34.31 25.86 -29.31
N GLU A 571 -33.26 26.52 -29.82
CA GLU A 571 -31.91 25.96 -29.93
C GLU A 571 -31.44 25.34 -28.60
N GLY A 572 -30.95 24.10 -28.66
CA GLY A 572 -30.48 23.33 -27.50
C GLY A 572 -31.58 22.76 -26.59
N GLN A 573 -32.86 23.09 -26.81
CA GLN A 573 -33.96 22.44 -26.10
C GLN A 573 -34.22 21.03 -26.63
N LEU A 574 -34.70 20.13 -25.75
CA LEU A 574 -35.07 18.77 -26.14
C LEU A 574 -36.35 18.77 -26.99
N ILE A 575 -36.36 18.03 -28.09
CA ILE A 575 -37.50 17.95 -29.03
C ILE A 575 -38.82 17.54 -28.35
N THR A 576 -38.73 16.73 -27.29
CA THR A 576 -39.86 16.27 -26.48
C THR A 576 -40.47 17.37 -25.61
N ARG A 577 -39.70 18.41 -25.25
CA ARG A 577 -40.12 19.53 -24.40
C ARG A 577 -40.67 20.73 -25.18
N VAL A 578 -40.33 20.88 -26.46
CA VAL A 578 -40.83 21.97 -27.30
C VAL A 578 -42.34 21.81 -27.54
N PRO A 579 -43.19 22.84 -27.27
CA PRO A 579 -44.64 22.76 -27.50
C PRO A 579 -45.00 22.53 -28.98
N ASP A 580 -46.06 21.76 -29.24
CA ASP A 580 -46.51 21.44 -30.62
C ASP A 580 -46.85 22.69 -31.46
N GLU A 581 -47.21 23.79 -30.80
CA GLU A 581 -47.54 25.11 -31.36
C GLU A 581 -46.33 25.85 -31.95
N LYS A 582 -45.10 25.45 -31.59
CA LYS A 582 -43.87 26.07 -32.09
C LYS A 582 -43.33 25.44 -33.39
N PHE A 583 -43.79 24.23 -33.75
CA PHE A 583 -43.39 23.54 -34.97
C PHE A 583 -44.07 24.15 -36.21
N VAL A 584 -43.74 25.41 -36.53
CA VAL A 584 -44.38 26.25 -37.55
C VAL A 584 -43.29 26.82 -38.47
N CYS A 585 -43.49 26.71 -39.79
CA CYS A 585 -42.54 27.23 -40.76
C CYS A 585 -42.77 28.72 -41.04
N LYS A 586 -41.79 29.57 -40.70
CA LYS A 586 -41.83 31.03 -40.95
C LYS A 586 -41.56 31.37 -42.43
N ILE A 587 -42.25 32.39 -42.93
CA ILE A 587 -41.95 33.06 -44.21
C ILE A 587 -41.22 34.37 -43.86
N ALA A 588 -40.04 34.61 -44.45
CA ALA A 588 -39.14 35.73 -44.10
C ALA A 588 -39.77 37.13 -44.38
N PRO A 589 -39.43 38.22 -43.64
CA PRO A 589 -38.12 38.90 -43.80
C PRO A 589 -37.53 39.78 -42.65
N SER A 590 -36.23 40.11 -42.79
CA SER A 590 -35.52 41.42 -42.59
C SER A 590 -35.47 42.27 -41.29
N LEU A 591 -34.26 42.81 -41.04
CA LEU A 591 -33.93 44.22 -40.65
C LEU A 591 -34.25 44.77 -39.23
N THR A 592 -33.87 44.09 -38.14
CA THR A 592 -33.84 44.72 -36.78
C THR A 592 -32.62 44.38 -35.90
N GLN A 593 -31.53 43.81 -36.43
CA GLN A 593 -30.39 43.32 -35.65
C GLN A 593 -29.45 44.37 -34.99
N LEU A 594 -29.82 45.65 -34.93
CA LEU A 594 -28.93 46.70 -34.37
C LEU A 594 -29.05 46.94 -32.85
N ALA A 595 -30.04 46.36 -32.17
CA ALA A 595 -30.27 46.58 -30.73
C ALA A 595 -29.55 45.58 -29.80
N VAL A 596 -29.14 44.42 -30.32
CA VAL A 596 -28.70 43.27 -29.49
C VAL A 596 -27.29 43.46 -28.90
N HIS A 597 -26.41 44.20 -29.58
CA HIS A 597 -25.00 44.35 -29.21
C HIS A 597 -24.74 45.04 -27.85
N ILE A 598 -25.73 45.70 -27.25
CA ILE A 598 -25.61 46.38 -25.95
C ILE A 598 -26.15 45.51 -24.80
N ALA A 599 -27.12 44.62 -25.06
CA ALA A 599 -27.74 43.78 -24.03
C ALA A 599 -26.87 42.56 -23.66
N VAL A 600 -26.24 41.93 -24.64
CA VAL A 600 -25.46 40.68 -24.45
C VAL A 600 -24.24 40.85 -23.51
N PRO A 601 -23.46 41.95 -23.57
CA PRO A 601 -22.36 42.16 -22.61
C PRO A 601 -22.84 42.30 -21.16
N LEU A 602 -24.01 42.92 -20.96
CA LEU A 602 -24.62 43.13 -19.65
C LEU A 602 -25.19 41.83 -19.06
N SER A 603 -25.83 40.98 -19.86
CA SER A 603 -26.30 39.67 -19.41
C SER A 603 -25.14 38.69 -19.19
N LEU A 604 -24.06 38.75 -19.99
CA LEU A 604 -22.86 37.96 -19.77
C LEU A 604 -22.13 38.36 -18.47
N ALA A 605 -22.05 39.65 -18.17
CA ALA A 605 -21.53 40.13 -16.89
C ALA A 605 -22.38 39.65 -15.71
N LEU A 606 -23.72 39.68 -15.84
CA LEU A 606 -24.63 39.14 -14.82
C LEU A 606 -24.46 37.62 -14.65
N LEU A 607 -24.28 36.86 -15.73
CA LEU A 607 -24.01 35.43 -15.70
C LEU A 607 -22.70 35.11 -14.97
N LEU A 608 -21.63 35.88 -15.21
CA LEU A 608 -20.36 35.73 -14.52
C LEU A 608 -20.49 36.02 -13.01
N VAL A 609 -21.32 37.01 -12.62
CA VAL A 609 -21.65 37.25 -11.20
C VAL A 609 -22.43 36.08 -10.61
N VAL A 610 -23.41 35.51 -11.32
CA VAL A 610 -24.17 34.33 -10.87
C VAL A 610 -23.26 33.11 -10.73
N LEU A 611 -22.35 32.87 -11.68
CA LEU A 611 -21.37 31.78 -11.59
C LEU A 611 -20.38 31.99 -10.43
N ALA A 612 -19.95 33.23 -10.17
CA ALA A 612 -19.15 33.56 -9.00
C ALA A 612 -19.92 33.33 -7.68
N VAL A 613 -21.23 33.63 -7.64
CA VAL A 613 -22.11 33.34 -6.50
C VAL A 613 -22.30 31.83 -6.31
N ILE A 614 -22.49 31.05 -7.37
CA ILE A 614 -22.58 29.58 -7.31
C ILE A 614 -21.25 28.99 -6.81
N ALA A 615 -20.12 29.41 -7.37
CA ALA A 615 -18.80 29.00 -6.90
C ALA A 615 -18.55 29.39 -5.43
N PHE A 616 -19.07 30.54 -4.98
CA PHE A 616 -19.00 30.97 -3.58
C PHE A 616 -19.90 30.13 -2.66
N ILE A 617 -21.10 29.74 -3.10
CA ILE A 617 -22.04 28.88 -2.35
C ILE A 617 -21.44 27.47 -2.18
N TYR A 618 -20.94 26.87 -3.26
CA TYR A 618 -20.40 25.50 -3.27
C TYR A 618 -18.89 25.40 -2.94
N ARG A 619 -18.25 26.52 -2.58
CA ARG A 619 -16.80 26.65 -2.38
C ARG A 619 -16.13 25.53 -1.58
N ARG A 620 -16.78 25.02 -0.51
CA ARG A 620 -16.21 23.98 0.36
C ARG A 620 -16.25 22.59 -0.29
N GLN A 621 -17.32 22.25 -1.00
CA GLN A 621 -17.41 20.97 -1.70
C GLN A 621 -16.39 20.88 -2.85
N LEU A 622 -16.21 21.99 -3.58
CA LEU A 622 -15.18 22.11 -4.61
C LEU A 622 -13.76 22.00 -4.05
N LYS A 623 -13.45 22.63 -2.90
CA LYS A 623 -12.17 22.47 -2.20
C LYS A 623 -11.89 21.03 -1.78
N VAL A 624 -12.86 20.35 -1.16
CA VAL A 624 -12.71 18.96 -0.70
C VAL A 624 -12.47 18.02 -1.87
N GLN A 625 -13.22 18.17 -2.98
CA GLN A 625 -12.98 17.37 -4.18
C GLN A 625 -11.62 17.66 -4.82
N LEU A 626 -11.21 18.94 -4.90
CA LEU A 626 -9.89 19.33 -5.39
C LEU A 626 -8.78 18.65 -4.56
N TYR A 627 -8.87 18.67 -3.23
CA TYR A 627 -7.93 17.97 -2.35
C TYR A 627 -7.91 16.45 -2.58
N ILE A 628 -9.08 15.80 -2.70
CA ILE A 628 -9.18 14.34 -2.91
C ILE A 628 -8.49 13.88 -4.20
N TYR A 629 -8.58 14.67 -5.28
CA TYR A 629 -8.04 14.36 -6.61
C TYR A 629 -6.63 14.90 -6.87
N THR A 630 -6.20 15.99 -6.22
CA THR A 630 -4.94 16.69 -6.55
C THR A 630 -4.00 16.89 -5.36
N GLY A 631 -4.44 16.63 -4.13
CA GLY A 631 -3.69 16.92 -2.90
C GLY A 631 -3.58 18.42 -2.56
N LEU A 632 -4.08 19.33 -3.41
CA LEU A 632 -4.01 20.77 -3.19
C LEU A 632 -5.01 21.23 -2.13
N HIS A 633 -4.53 21.38 -0.90
CA HIS A 633 -5.26 22.02 0.19
C HIS A 633 -5.01 23.54 0.12
N THR A 634 -6.05 24.34 -0.18
CA THR A 634 -5.89 25.74 -0.60
C THR A 634 -6.84 26.72 0.11
N PHE A 635 -6.28 27.85 0.54
CA PHE A 635 -6.99 29.02 1.09
C PHE A 635 -7.89 28.76 2.30
N ASP A 636 -7.52 27.86 3.20
CA ASP A 636 -8.11 27.80 4.54
C ASP A 636 -7.16 28.48 5.55
N ARG A 637 -7.73 29.23 6.50
CA ARG A 637 -7.00 30.24 7.27
C ARG A 637 -6.37 29.59 8.49
N ASP A 638 -5.06 29.73 8.62
CA ASP A 638 -4.29 29.11 9.70
C ASP A 638 -4.73 29.67 11.09
N PRO A 639 -5.17 28.82 12.05
CA PRO A 639 -5.69 29.29 13.32
C PRO A 639 -4.58 29.66 14.31
N SER A 640 -4.28 30.97 14.33
CA SER A 640 -3.40 31.69 15.26
C SER A 640 -1.89 31.37 15.20
N LYS A 641 -1.09 32.31 15.74
CA LYS A 641 0.37 32.15 15.89
C LYS A 641 0.75 31.48 17.21
N ASP A 642 -0.23 31.04 17.99
CA ASP A 642 0.01 30.52 19.32
C ASP A 642 0.57 29.10 19.24
N ARG A 643 1.50 28.78 20.14
CA ARG A 643 1.99 27.41 20.31
C ARG A 643 0.96 26.65 21.13
N PHE A 644 0.42 25.60 20.54
CA PHE A 644 -0.49 24.66 21.18
C PHE A 644 0.30 23.37 21.46
N LEU A 645 -0.02 22.69 22.56
CA LEU A 645 0.66 21.45 22.96
C LEU A 645 0.31 20.28 22.03
N TYR A 646 -0.92 20.30 21.50
CA TYR A 646 -1.48 19.27 20.62
C TYR A 646 -2.07 19.90 19.36
N ASP A 647 -1.89 19.24 18.22
CA ASP A 647 -2.55 19.63 16.98
C ASP A 647 -4.04 19.26 17.01
N VAL A 648 -4.36 18.10 17.59
CA VAL A 648 -5.73 17.58 17.63
C VAL A 648 -6.01 16.95 19.00
N THR A 649 -7.13 17.26 19.62
CA THR A 649 -7.72 16.45 20.68
C THR A 649 -8.84 15.59 20.11
N VAL A 650 -8.89 14.31 20.47
CA VAL A 650 -9.99 13.40 20.12
C VAL A 650 -10.74 12.99 21.39
N CYS A 651 -12.07 13.14 21.36
CA CYS A 651 -13.00 12.67 22.40
C CYS A 651 -14.03 11.73 21.78
N CYS A 652 -14.32 10.60 22.42
CA CYS A 652 -15.36 9.64 22.00
C CYS A 652 -16.00 8.96 23.22
N SER A 653 -17.05 8.17 22.99
CA SER A 653 -17.58 7.26 24.01
C SER A 653 -16.54 6.21 24.40
N LEU A 654 -16.69 5.64 25.60
CA LEU A 654 -16.01 4.41 25.99
C LEU A 654 -16.41 3.21 25.10
N GLY A 655 -17.63 3.20 24.55
CA GLY A 655 -18.11 2.10 23.69
C GLY A 655 -17.43 2.05 22.32
N ASP A 656 -17.10 3.21 21.75
CA ASP A 656 -16.52 3.33 20.40
C ASP A 656 -14.99 3.47 20.40
N GLN A 657 -14.36 3.39 21.57
CA GLN A 657 -12.95 3.71 21.78
C GLN A 657 -12.01 2.93 20.85
N ASP A 658 -12.24 1.63 20.66
CA ASP A 658 -11.39 0.79 19.78
C ASP A 658 -11.53 1.18 18.30
N TRP A 659 -12.74 1.54 17.87
CA TRP A 659 -12.99 2.01 16.51
C TRP A 659 -12.33 3.37 16.27
N VAL A 660 -12.47 4.30 17.22
CA VAL A 660 -11.88 5.65 17.15
C VAL A 660 -10.36 5.60 17.23
N LEU A 661 -9.79 4.74 18.09
CA LEU A 661 -8.36 4.52 18.16
C LEU A 661 -7.83 4.03 16.81
N THR A 662 -8.48 3.04 16.20
CA THR A 662 -8.03 2.44 14.93
C THR A 662 -8.23 3.36 13.71
N ASN A 663 -9.39 4.00 13.56
CA ASN A 663 -9.80 4.69 12.33
C ASN A 663 -9.63 6.22 12.37
N VAL A 664 -9.40 6.80 13.55
CA VAL A 664 -9.22 8.25 13.73
C VAL A 664 -7.84 8.55 14.32
N VAL A 665 -7.54 8.05 15.52
CA VAL A 665 -6.29 8.39 16.25
C VAL A 665 -5.07 7.83 15.52
N THR A 666 -4.99 6.52 15.30
CA THR A 666 -3.86 5.87 14.61
C THR A 666 -3.66 6.41 13.19
N VAL A 667 -4.76 6.73 12.48
CA VAL A 667 -4.67 7.33 11.14
C VAL A 667 -4.06 8.73 11.19
N LEU A 668 -4.45 9.57 12.15
CA LEU A 668 -3.90 10.92 12.32
C LEU A 668 -2.45 10.91 12.84
N GLU A 669 -2.12 10.03 13.78
CA GLU A 669 -0.77 9.89 14.34
C GLU A 669 0.20 9.27 13.32
N MET A 670 -0.15 8.14 12.68
CA MET A 670 0.79 7.38 11.84
C MET A 670 0.77 7.75 10.35
N ALA A 671 -0.40 8.01 9.76
CA ALA A 671 -0.51 8.31 8.33
C ALA A 671 -0.38 9.80 7.99
N TYR A 672 -0.63 10.69 8.96
CA TYR A 672 -0.59 12.14 8.77
C TYR A 672 0.30 12.91 9.78
N ASN A 673 0.93 12.21 10.74
CA ASN A 673 1.95 12.76 11.66
C ASN A 673 1.50 13.95 12.53
N TYR A 674 0.26 13.92 13.04
CA TYR A 674 -0.26 14.92 13.97
C TYR A 674 0.04 14.59 15.44
N LYS A 675 0.27 15.61 16.28
CA LYS A 675 0.25 15.44 17.75
C LYS A 675 -1.20 15.31 18.24
N VAL A 676 -1.64 14.08 18.48
CA VAL A 676 -3.00 13.76 18.95
C VAL A 676 -3.03 13.52 20.47
N PHE A 677 -3.88 14.26 21.19
CA PHE A 677 -4.28 13.93 22.56
C PHE A 677 -5.60 13.16 22.50
N PHE A 678 -5.60 11.89 22.89
CA PHE A 678 -6.81 11.06 22.93
C PHE A 678 -7.31 10.96 24.36
N LEU A 679 -8.50 11.55 24.64
CA LEU A 679 -8.98 11.73 26.01
C LEU A 679 -9.03 10.43 26.82
N ASN A 680 -9.43 9.32 26.20
CA ASN A 680 -9.57 8.04 26.90
C ASN A 680 -8.22 7.31 27.16
N ARG A 681 -7.12 7.79 26.54
CA ARG A 681 -5.74 7.29 26.73
C ARG A 681 -4.90 8.23 27.61
N ASP A 682 -5.04 9.53 27.39
CA ASP A 682 -4.10 10.55 27.86
C ASP A 682 -4.63 11.40 29.05
N ALA A 683 -5.87 11.16 29.50
CA ALA A 683 -6.48 11.90 30.61
C ALA A 683 -5.71 11.80 31.94
N PHE A 684 -5.77 12.89 32.71
CA PHE A 684 -5.25 12.99 34.06
C PHE A 684 -6.01 12.09 35.03
N LEU A 685 -5.31 11.11 35.59
CA LEU A 685 -5.80 10.30 36.70
C LEU A 685 -5.94 11.19 37.95
N GLY A 686 -7.07 11.07 38.65
CA GLY A 686 -7.40 11.87 39.84
C GLY A 686 -8.09 13.22 39.57
N TYR A 687 -8.20 13.65 38.31
CA TYR A 687 -8.92 14.88 37.94
C TYR A 687 -10.33 14.59 37.45
N SER A 688 -11.26 15.54 37.67
CA SER A 688 -12.61 15.42 37.12
C SER A 688 -12.58 15.45 35.58
N ILE A 689 -13.53 14.73 34.97
CA ILE A 689 -13.73 14.70 33.51
C ILE A 689 -13.89 16.12 32.95
N SER A 690 -14.63 16.98 33.66
CA SER A 690 -14.81 18.40 33.32
C SER A 690 -13.50 19.20 33.28
N ASN A 691 -12.56 18.93 34.19
CA ASN A 691 -11.24 19.60 34.20
C ASN A 691 -10.32 19.04 33.11
N ASN A 692 -10.32 17.71 32.93
CA ASN A 692 -9.65 17.04 31.81
C ASN A 692 -10.04 17.65 30.45
N VAL A 693 -11.34 17.72 30.16
CA VAL A 693 -11.87 18.35 28.93
C VAL A 693 -11.45 19.81 28.81
N ARG A 694 -11.53 20.59 29.91
CA ARG A 694 -11.17 22.02 29.91
C ARG A 694 -9.69 22.26 29.61
N HIS A 695 -8.81 21.40 30.13
CA HIS A 695 -7.39 21.46 29.84
C HIS A 695 -7.12 21.27 28.33
N CYS A 696 -7.68 20.20 27.76
CA CYS A 696 -7.47 19.84 26.36
C CYS A 696 -8.04 20.90 25.40
N VAL A 697 -9.25 21.39 25.68
CA VAL A 697 -9.87 22.47 24.90
C VAL A 697 -9.01 23.74 24.91
N LYS A 698 -8.32 24.05 26.01
CA LYS A 698 -7.41 25.20 26.09
C LYS A 698 -6.11 24.98 25.31
N LYS A 699 -5.53 23.78 25.34
CA LYS A 699 -4.17 23.47 24.85
C LYS A 699 -4.07 22.93 23.41
N SER A 700 -5.19 22.67 22.73
CA SER A 700 -5.20 22.11 21.36
C SER A 700 -5.59 23.11 20.26
N ARG A 701 -5.11 22.88 19.03
CA ARG A 701 -5.52 23.62 17.81
C ARG A 701 -6.91 23.24 17.32
N LEU A 702 -7.23 21.95 17.34
CA LEU A 702 -8.51 21.38 16.92
C LEU A 702 -9.04 20.42 17.99
N LEU A 703 -10.36 20.40 18.19
CA LEU A 703 -11.09 19.37 18.92
C LEU A 703 -11.94 18.56 17.93
N VAL A 704 -11.71 17.25 17.89
CA VAL A 704 -12.54 16.27 17.20
C VAL A 704 -13.40 15.56 18.25
N VAL A 705 -14.72 15.61 18.08
CA VAL A 705 -15.66 14.85 18.92
C VAL A 705 -16.36 13.81 18.06
N VAL A 706 -16.20 12.54 18.42
CA VAL A 706 -16.94 11.42 17.83
C VAL A 706 -18.20 11.18 18.66
N LEU A 707 -19.35 11.32 18.01
CA LEU A 707 -20.66 11.13 18.60
C LEU A 707 -21.28 9.86 18.03
N ALA A 708 -21.61 8.94 18.93
CA ALA A 708 -22.38 7.75 18.60
C ALA A 708 -23.85 7.92 19.00
N LYS A 709 -24.58 6.81 18.99
CA LYS A 709 -25.94 6.74 19.52
C LYS A 709 -25.92 6.98 21.04
N ASP A 710 -26.94 7.68 21.55
CA ASP A 710 -27.15 7.96 22.99
C ASP A 710 -26.01 8.75 23.69
N TRP A 711 -25.17 9.46 22.92
CA TRP A 711 -24.03 10.29 23.40
C TRP A 711 -24.41 11.39 24.41
N ASP A 712 -25.67 11.82 24.41
CA ASP A 712 -26.20 12.87 25.29
C ASP A 712 -26.38 12.38 26.74
N SER A 713 -26.30 11.06 26.97
CA SER A 713 -26.19 10.46 28.30
C SER A 713 -24.79 10.57 28.91
N GLU A 714 -23.75 10.86 28.11
CA GLU A 714 -22.36 10.88 28.57
C GLU A 714 -21.85 12.28 28.94
N GLU A 715 -21.59 12.50 30.23
CA GLU A 715 -21.10 13.77 30.77
C GLU A 715 -19.82 14.27 30.06
N THR A 716 -18.92 13.35 29.68
CA THR A 716 -17.68 13.64 28.95
C THR A 716 -17.94 14.31 27.61
N LEU A 717 -18.79 13.70 26.77
CA LEU A 717 -19.09 14.18 25.43
C LEU A 717 -19.92 15.47 25.47
N VAL A 718 -20.93 15.52 26.35
CA VAL A 718 -21.73 16.72 26.60
C VAL A 718 -20.85 17.89 27.03
N THR A 719 -19.85 17.67 27.88
CA THR A 719 -18.91 18.72 28.30
C THR A 719 -17.96 19.13 27.19
N ALA A 720 -17.41 18.19 26.42
CA ALA A 720 -16.53 18.47 25.29
C ALA A 720 -17.23 19.26 24.18
N VAL A 721 -18.45 18.86 23.80
CA VAL A 721 -19.28 19.57 22.83
C VAL A 721 -19.56 21.00 23.28
N ARG A 722 -20.02 21.20 24.53
CA ARG A 722 -20.35 22.54 25.05
C ARG A 722 -19.13 23.47 25.06
N GLN A 723 -17.97 23.00 25.50
CA GLN A 723 -16.74 23.80 25.53
C GLN A 723 -16.19 24.07 24.12
N GLY A 724 -16.26 23.09 23.22
CA GLY A 724 -15.88 23.26 21.81
C GLY A 724 -16.75 24.31 21.10
N LEU A 725 -18.06 24.27 21.32
CA LEU A 725 -19.01 25.24 20.77
C LEU A 725 -18.79 26.65 21.36
N ASP A 726 -18.49 26.77 22.65
CA ASP A 726 -18.19 28.05 23.30
C ASP A 726 -16.88 28.67 22.77
N LYS A 727 -15.79 27.88 22.63
CA LYS A 727 -14.53 28.35 22.00
C LYS A 727 -14.72 28.70 20.52
N CYS A 728 -15.60 27.99 19.80
CA CYS A 728 -15.99 28.35 18.43
C CYS A 728 -16.78 29.66 18.31
N ARG A 729 -17.50 30.06 19.37
CA ARG A 729 -18.24 31.33 19.44
C ARG A 729 -17.35 32.51 19.82
N LYS A 730 -16.37 32.28 20.70
CA LYS A 730 -15.49 33.33 21.25
C LYS A 730 -14.29 33.63 20.35
N ASP A 731 -13.52 32.59 20.00
CA ASP A 731 -12.15 32.78 19.52
C ASP A 731 -11.95 32.26 18.08
N MET A 732 -12.36 31.02 17.79
CA MET A 732 -11.97 30.34 16.54
C MET A 732 -13.08 29.48 15.94
N VAL A 733 -13.71 29.97 14.86
CA VAL A 733 -14.86 29.32 14.18
C VAL A 733 -14.57 27.88 13.69
N HIS A 734 -13.30 27.52 13.48
CA HIS A 734 -12.83 26.22 12.98
C HIS A 734 -12.26 25.30 14.07
N PHE A 735 -12.47 25.59 15.36
CA PHE A 735 -11.88 24.79 16.45
C PHE A 735 -12.54 23.41 16.65
N LEU A 736 -13.81 23.21 16.28
CA LEU A 736 -14.56 21.97 16.52
C LEU A 736 -14.89 21.24 15.21
N THR A 737 -14.55 19.95 15.15
CA THR A 737 -14.97 19.00 14.12
C THR A 737 -15.79 17.89 14.76
N VAL A 738 -16.99 17.64 14.22
CA VAL A 738 -17.92 16.62 14.73
C VAL A 738 -17.93 15.41 13.79
N VAL A 739 -17.66 14.22 14.30
CA VAL A 739 -17.78 12.96 13.56
C VAL A 739 -19.00 12.21 14.08
N LEU A 740 -19.92 11.84 13.19
CA LEU A 740 -21.12 11.09 13.51
C LEU A 740 -20.88 9.61 13.16
N HIS A 741 -20.80 8.77 14.19
CA HIS A 741 -20.65 7.32 14.09
C HIS A 741 -22.01 6.66 14.36
N GLU A 742 -22.51 5.87 13.42
CA GLU A 742 -23.81 5.16 13.52
C GLU A 742 -25.04 6.02 13.91
N THR A 743 -24.95 7.36 13.78
CA THR A 743 -25.97 8.34 14.16
C THR A 743 -26.13 9.40 13.06
N SER A 744 -27.30 10.06 12.97
CA SER A 744 -27.57 11.07 11.95
C SER A 744 -27.76 12.48 12.52
N PRO A 745 -27.58 13.54 11.71
CA PRO A 745 -27.87 14.92 12.11
C PRO A 745 -29.30 15.19 12.62
N ARG A 746 -30.24 14.26 12.37
CA ARG A 746 -31.64 14.37 12.82
C ARG A 746 -31.84 13.90 14.26
N ASP A 747 -30.94 13.03 14.75
CA ASP A 747 -31.03 12.39 16.06
C ASP A 747 -30.41 13.27 17.16
N ILE A 748 -29.71 14.34 16.77
CA ILE A 748 -29.13 15.35 17.66
C ILE A 748 -30.24 16.24 18.25
N GLN A 749 -30.53 16.04 19.55
CA GLN A 749 -31.51 16.82 20.30
C GLN A 749 -30.98 18.16 20.82
N ASP A 750 -29.66 18.27 21.07
CA ASP A 750 -29.04 19.53 21.53
C ASP A 750 -29.16 20.61 20.43
N LYS A 751 -29.86 21.70 20.75
CA LYS A 751 -30.18 22.77 19.79
C LYS A 751 -28.96 23.53 19.29
N ASP A 752 -27.94 23.70 20.14
CA ASP A 752 -26.72 24.43 19.82
C ASP A 752 -25.83 23.61 18.88
N LEU A 753 -25.64 22.33 19.20
CA LEU A 753 -24.95 21.38 18.32
C LEU A 753 -25.72 21.19 17.02
N GLN A 754 -27.04 21.04 17.05
CA GLN A 754 -27.85 20.91 15.84
C GLN A 754 -27.73 22.16 14.94
N GLN A 755 -27.64 23.36 15.51
CA GLN A 755 -27.38 24.60 14.74
C GLN A 755 -25.96 24.64 14.16
N PHE A 756 -24.96 24.06 14.84
CA PHE A 756 -23.60 23.91 14.33
C PHE A 756 -23.53 22.90 13.18
N VAL A 757 -24.12 21.72 13.34
CA VAL A 757 -24.19 20.65 12.33
C VAL A 757 -24.97 21.11 11.09
N LYS A 758 -26.05 21.90 11.26
CA LYS A 758 -26.78 22.56 10.15
C LYS A 758 -25.95 23.54 9.32
N LYS A 759 -24.79 24.01 9.82
CA LYS A 759 -23.81 24.79 9.02
C LYS A 759 -22.87 23.89 8.19
N GLY A 760 -23.15 22.58 8.13
CA GLY A 760 -22.42 21.59 7.36
C GLY A 760 -21.08 21.17 7.96
N ARG A 761 -20.82 21.43 9.23
CA ARG A 761 -19.52 21.15 9.90
C ARG A 761 -19.55 19.83 10.67
N PHE A 762 -19.73 18.74 9.93
CA PHE A 762 -19.63 17.38 10.45
C PHE A 762 -19.12 16.43 9.36
N LEU A 763 -18.63 15.26 9.78
CA LEU A 763 -18.31 14.11 8.93
C LEU A 763 -19.16 12.92 9.41
N THR A 764 -19.58 12.04 8.51
CA THR A 764 -20.20 10.75 8.85
C THR A 764 -19.25 9.61 8.51
N THR A 765 -19.24 8.55 9.33
CA THR A 765 -18.36 7.39 9.10
C THR A 765 -18.78 6.54 7.90
N SER A 766 -19.99 6.76 7.37
CA SER A 766 -20.53 6.11 6.16
C SER A 766 -20.20 6.85 4.85
N GLU A 767 -19.51 7.98 4.89
CA GLU A 767 -19.14 8.73 3.68
C GLU A 767 -17.92 8.13 2.94
N SER A 768 -18.00 8.08 1.60
CA SER A 768 -16.87 7.71 0.77
C SER A 768 -15.67 8.65 0.99
N HIS A 769 -14.47 8.06 1.05
CA HIS A 769 -13.21 8.74 1.34
C HIS A 769 -13.13 9.42 2.73
N PHE A 770 -13.82 8.88 3.75
CA PHE A 770 -13.79 9.36 5.15
C PHE A 770 -12.40 9.82 5.63
N HIS A 771 -11.35 8.98 5.53
CA HIS A 771 -9.99 9.36 5.97
C HIS A 771 -9.39 10.57 5.22
N LYS A 772 -9.69 10.76 3.93
CA LYS A 772 -9.23 11.95 3.17
C LYS A 772 -10.02 13.20 3.56
N LYS A 773 -11.32 13.08 3.85
CA LYS A 773 -12.13 14.20 4.35
C LYS A 773 -11.73 14.59 5.77
N LEU A 774 -11.46 13.61 6.63
CA LEU A 774 -10.90 13.80 7.96
C LEU A 774 -9.59 14.59 7.90
N ALA A 775 -8.64 14.17 7.04
CA ALA A 775 -7.37 14.87 6.83
C ALA A 775 -7.53 16.30 6.29
N TYR A 776 -8.54 16.58 5.47
CA TYR A 776 -8.83 17.94 4.99
C TYR A 776 -9.32 18.88 6.11
N GLU A 777 -10.06 18.36 7.10
CA GLU A 777 -10.55 19.13 8.25
C GLU A 777 -9.50 19.29 9.38
N MET A 778 -8.28 18.76 9.23
CA MET A 778 -7.18 18.93 10.18
C MET A 778 -6.44 20.27 10.01
N PRO A 779 -5.79 20.81 11.07
CA PRO A 779 -5.05 22.06 10.97
C PRO A 779 -3.81 21.93 10.07
N HIS A 780 -3.46 23.00 9.36
CA HIS A 780 -2.24 23.01 8.54
C HIS A 780 -0.98 23.01 9.41
N LEU A 781 -0.11 22.02 9.22
CA LEU A 781 1.27 22.09 9.70
C LEU A 781 2.06 23.02 8.76
N GLN A 782 2.44 24.22 9.25
CA GLN A 782 3.38 25.08 8.52
C GLN A 782 4.73 24.37 8.41
N THR A 783 5.04 23.87 7.22
CA THR A 783 6.37 23.35 6.88
C THR A 783 7.30 24.52 6.59
N ASP A 784 8.17 24.83 7.55
CA ASP A 784 9.28 25.76 7.33
C ASP A 784 10.15 25.25 6.16
N LYS A 785 10.25 26.08 5.12
CA LYS A 785 10.90 25.72 3.86
C LYS A 785 12.40 25.52 4.05
N ILE A 786 12.91 24.36 3.67
CA ILE A 786 14.33 24.16 3.38
C ILE A 786 14.51 23.98 1.86
N PHE A 787 15.37 24.80 1.27
CA PHE A 787 15.68 24.78 -0.16
C PHE A 787 16.56 23.59 -0.54
N PHE A 788 16.20 22.87 -1.60
CA PHE A 788 17.13 22.01 -2.33
C PHE A 788 17.98 22.84 -3.30
N CYS A 789 19.30 22.70 -3.23
CA CYS A 789 20.22 23.21 -4.23
C CYS A 789 21.22 22.11 -4.60
N CYS A 790 21.04 21.49 -5.77
CA CYS A 790 21.89 20.39 -6.24
C CYS A 790 22.98 20.89 -7.19
N ARG A 791 24.25 20.54 -6.91
CA ARG A 791 25.33 20.43 -7.90
C ARG A 791 26.30 19.31 -7.51
N ASN A 792 26.22 18.18 -8.23
CA ASN A 792 27.30 17.30 -8.71
C ASN A 792 28.48 17.03 -7.74
N VAL A 793 28.83 15.81 -7.27
CA VAL A 793 28.57 14.39 -7.66
C VAL A 793 28.75 13.56 -6.34
N ARG A 794 28.18 12.37 -6.03
CA ARG A 794 27.89 11.14 -6.81
C ARG A 794 26.62 10.36 -6.34
N LYS A 795 26.78 9.09 -5.93
CA LYS A 795 25.83 8.07 -5.38
C LYS A 795 26.65 7.15 -4.42
N PRO A 796 26.09 6.26 -3.57
CA PRO A 796 24.67 5.82 -3.43
C PRO A 796 24.11 5.70 -1.97
N GLU A 797 22.83 5.29 -1.85
CA GLU A 797 22.16 4.45 -0.80
C GLU A 797 22.29 4.76 0.74
N GLY A 798 21.48 4.10 1.61
CA GLY A 798 21.31 4.46 3.04
C GLY A 798 20.85 3.33 3.99
N VAL A 799 20.18 3.67 5.12
CA VAL A 799 19.43 2.82 6.12
C VAL A 799 20.02 2.63 7.56
N VAL A 800 19.13 2.79 8.55
CA VAL A 800 18.95 2.33 9.98
C VAL A 800 20.01 1.41 10.68
N LYS A 801 20.10 1.55 12.03
CA LYS A 801 20.71 0.70 13.11
C LYS A 801 20.87 1.43 14.51
N PHE A 802 21.83 1.04 15.36
CA PHE A 802 21.71 0.70 16.80
C PHE A 802 22.81 1.27 17.73
N HIS A 803 22.56 1.44 19.05
CA HIS A 803 23.63 1.42 20.08
C HIS A 803 23.24 1.35 21.59
N ASP A 804 23.70 0.31 22.33
CA ASP A 804 24.25 0.40 23.70
C ASP A 804 24.77 -0.95 24.28
N ILE A 805 25.92 -0.95 24.97
CA ILE A 805 26.43 -2.07 25.81
C ILE A 805 26.25 -1.75 27.29
N VAL A 806 25.77 -2.74 28.06
CA VAL A 806 25.91 -2.74 29.52
C VAL A 806 26.96 -3.77 29.96
N ALA A 807 28.05 -3.30 30.57
CA ALA A 807 29.00 -4.15 31.28
C ALA A 807 28.58 -4.32 32.75
N ILE A 808 28.56 -5.56 33.25
CA ILE A 808 28.40 -5.88 34.68
C ILE A 808 29.51 -6.85 35.09
N THR A 809 30.18 -6.56 36.20
CA THR A 809 31.12 -7.46 36.88
C THR A 809 30.54 -7.97 38.21
N GLU A 810 31.06 -9.13 38.65
CA GLU A 810 30.85 -9.72 39.99
C GLU A 810 29.44 -10.23 40.34
N ASN A 811 28.89 -11.10 39.48
CA ASN A 811 28.65 -12.50 39.83
C ASN A 811 28.43 -13.35 38.57
N GLN A 812 28.63 -14.66 38.66
CA GLN A 812 28.80 -15.55 37.49
C GLN A 812 27.61 -15.60 36.51
N GLN A 813 27.95 -15.94 35.26
CA GLN A 813 27.12 -16.46 34.13
C GLN A 813 26.64 -15.45 33.08
N ASN A 814 27.46 -15.38 32.01
CA ASN A 814 27.21 -14.96 30.63
C ASN A 814 26.80 -13.50 30.35
N VAL A 815 27.55 -12.85 29.45
CA VAL A 815 27.43 -11.42 29.07
C VAL A 815 27.39 -11.28 27.54
N ILE A 816 26.56 -10.37 27.04
CA ILE A 816 26.42 -10.02 25.61
C ILE A 816 27.08 -8.65 25.38
N LEU A 817 27.84 -8.46 24.30
CA LEU A 817 28.47 -7.18 23.95
C LEU A 817 28.06 -6.67 22.55
N GLU A 818 27.34 -5.55 22.48
CA GLU A 818 26.88 -4.90 21.24
C GLU A 818 27.54 -3.50 20.96
N ILE A 819 28.73 -3.42 20.34
CA ILE A 819 29.40 -2.16 19.89
C ILE A 819 29.18 -1.86 18.38
N GLY A 820 27.94 -1.65 17.95
CA GLY A 820 27.68 -0.87 16.74
C GLY A 820 28.06 0.62 16.77
N ALA A 821 27.56 1.36 15.78
CA ALA A 821 27.43 2.81 15.84
C ALA A 821 26.01 3.18 15.44
N ALA A 822 25.57 4.36 15.89
CA ALA A 822 24.39 4.97 15.30
C ALA A 822 24.58 5.10 13.78
N PRO A 823 23.52 4.94 12.98
CA PRO A 823 23.61 4.86 11.53
C PRO A 823 23.67 6.25 10.95
N SER A 824 24.13 6.36 9.72
CA SER A 824 23.74 7.46 8.85
C SER A 824 22.29 7.28 8.36
N GLU A 825 21.32 7.24 9.28
CA GLU A 825 20.06 7.93 8.99
C GLU A 825 20.27 9.41 9.24
N GLY A 826 19.55 10.24 8.47
CA GLY A 826 19.74 11.68 8.50
C GLY A 826 19.62 12.20 9.92
N CYS A 827 20.73 12.76 10.43
CA CYS A 827 20.72 13.56 11.64
C CYS A 827 19.97 14.87 11.33
N ASP A 828 18.64 14.79 11.31
CA ASP A 828 17.78 15.94 11.48
C ASP A 828 18.00 16.42 12.91
N ARG A 829 19.03 17.27 13.08
CA ARG A 829 19.53 17.77 14.37
C ARG A 829 18.48 18.68 15.01
N ARG A 830 17.40 18.10 15.54
CA ARG A 830 16.39 18.80 16.36
C ARG A 830 15.35 17.92 17.08
N VAL A 831 15.55 16.62 17.25
CA VAL A 831 14.67 15.76 18.10
C VAL A 831 15.52 14.77 18.90
N CYS A 832 15.46 14.82 20.24
CA CYS A 832 15.96 13.75 21.09
C CYS A 832 14.82 12.74 21.30
N LYS A 833 15.08 11.43 21.21
CA LYS A 833 14.09 10.43 21.62
C LYS A 833 14.22 10.16 23.12
N LEU A 834 13.08 9.94 23.78
CA LEU A 834 13.01 9.40 25.12
C LEU A 834 13.68 8.00 25.19
N PRO A 835 14.61 7.74 26.12
CA PRO A 835 15.28 6.44 26.25
C PRO A 835 14.35 5.27 26.60
N SER A 836 14.84 4.06 26.38
CA SER A 836 14.16 2.82 26.77
C SER A 836 14.02 2.73 28.29
N THR A 837 12.97 2.04 28.77
CA THR A 837 12.79 1.79 30.21
C THR A 837 13.94 0.96 30.78
N GLY A 838 14.90 1.60 31.44
CA GLY A 838 16.08 0.97 32.06
C GLY A 838 17.42 1.60 31.68
N GLU A 839 17.48 2.34 30.57
CA GLU A 839 18.69 3.04 30.12
C GLU A 839 18.85 4.39 30.83
N ARG A 840 20.01 4.59 31.46
CA ARG A 840 20.33 5.80 32.21
C ARG A 840 21.60 6.46 31.67
N ALA A 841 21.41 7.35 30.70
CA ALA A 841 22.50 8.10 30.10
C ALA A 841 23.08 9.12 31.11
N THR A 842 24.38 9.00 31.40
CA THR A 842 25.07 9.77 32.45
C THR A 842 24.99 11.30 32.26
N LYS A 843 24.82 11.75 31.01
CA LYS A 843 24.67 13.17 30.64
C LYS A 843 23.24 13.60 30.25
N SER A 844 22.22 12.77 30.48
CA SER A 844 20.83 13.14 30.19
C SER A 844 20.22 14.03 31.27
N VAL A 845 19.64 15.13 30.81
CA VAL A 845 19.06 16.19 31.64
C VAL A 845 17.58 16.36 31.29
N PHE A 846 16.69 16.02 32.20
CA PHE A 846 15.26 16.32 32.02
C PHE A 846 15.05 17.81 32.33
N VAL A 847 14.49 18.58 31.41
CA VAL A 847 14.26 20.02 31.62
C VAL A 847 12.76 20.32 31.50
N TRP A 848 12.19 20.82 32.60
CA TRP A 848 10.77 21.16 32.70
C TRP A 848 10.55 22.65 32.94
N TYR A 849 9.60 23.24 32.24
CA TYR A 849 9.37 24.69 32.16
C TYR A 849 7.91 25.00 31.80
N SER A 850 7.49 26.26 32.00
CA SER A 850 6.21 26.77 31.48
C SER A 850 6.33 27.13 30.00
N ASP A 851 5.24 27.06 29.23
CA ASP A 851 5.23 27.46 27.81
C ASP A 851 5.76 28.90 27.59
N VAL A 852 5.57 29.78 28.58
CA VAL A 852 6.05 31.18 28.58
C VAL A 852 7.58 31.22 28.68
N ASP A 853 8.17 30.31 29.44
CA ASP A 853 9.62 30.19 29.62
C ASP A 853 10.31 29.34 28.54
N LEU A 854 9.59 28.74 27.59
CA LEU A 854 10.15 27.88 26.53
C LEU A 854 11.33 28.54 25.79
N THR A 855 11.18 29.82 25.40
CA THR A 855 12.26 30.54 24.68
C THR A 855 13.49 30.72 25.57
N TYR A 856 13.31 31.20 26.80
CA TYR A 856 14.41 31.35 27.76
C TYR A 856 15.08 30.00 28.08
N THR A 857 14.28 28.96 28.28
CA THR A 857 14.77 27.62 28.63
C THR A 857 15.57 27.03 27.47
N VAL A 858 15.09 27.16 26.23
CA VAL A 858 15.83 26.71 25.06
C VAL A 858 17.14 27.49 24.89
N GLU A 859 17.13 28.81 25.06
CA GLU A 859 18.30 29.64 24.77
C GLU A 859 19.35 29.68 25.89
N SER A 860 18.92 29.71 27.16
CA SER A 860 19.77 29.92 28.34
C SER A 860 20.10 28.64 29.11
N ILE A 861 19.39 27.53 28.85
CA ILE A 861 19.57 26.26 29.58
C ILE A 861 19.88 25.11 28.61
N VAL A 862 18.99 24.83 27.66
CA VAL A 862 19.13 23.71 26.72
C VAL A 862 20.32 23.92 25.78
N LYS A 863 20.41 25.05 25.06
CA LYS A 863 21.53 25.33 24.14
C LYS A 863 22.91 25.24 24.84
N PRO A 864 23.14 25.86 26.02
CA PRO A 864 24.43 25.73 26.72
C PRO A 864 24.76 24.29 27.14
N LEU A 865 23.79 23.53 27.65
CA LEU A 865 23.99 22.13 28.06
C LEU A 865 24.24 21.22 26.84
N GLU A 866 23.43 21.32 25.79
CA GLU A 866 23.58 20.55 24.55
C GLU A 866 24.91 20.88 23.83
N SER A 867 25.38 22.13 23.90
CA SER A 867 26.67 22.54 23.31
C SER A 867 27.88 21.79 23.89
N ARG A 868 27.76 21.24 25.10
CA ARG A 868 28.78 20.40 25.78
C ARG A 868 28.47 18.90 25.76
N GLY A 869 27.43 18.49 25.03
CA GLY A 869 27.04 17.09 24.90
C GLY A 869 26.25 16.54 26.09
N HIS A 870 25.49 17.38 26.79
CA HIS A 870 24.36 16.91 27.59
C HIS A 870 23.14 16.67 26.67
N GLN A 871 22.40 15.60 26.91
CA GLN A 871 21.18 15.31 26.18
C GLN A 871 19.99 15.86 26.96
N CYS A 872 19.50 17.03 26.58
CA CYS A 872 18.30 17.58 27.19
C CYS A 872 17.06 16.84 26.68
N ILE A 873 16.17 16.45 27.58
CA ILE A 873 14.83 15.93 27.22
C ILE A 873 13.82 17.01 27.58
N VAL A 874 13.10 17.52 26.57
CA VAL A 874 12.07 18.57 26.71
C VAL A 874 10.72 18.15 26.12
N GLN A 875 9.64 18.43 26.85
CA GLN A 875 8.28 17.97 26.54
C GLN A 875 7.80 18.27 25.11
N ASP A 876 8.12 19.46 24.59
CA ASP A 876 7.63 19.93 23.29
C ASP A 876 8.31 19.25 22.08
N ARG A 877 9.52 18.72 22.29
CA ARG A 877 10.42 18.23 21.24
C ARG A 877 10.56 16.71 21.27
N ASP A 878 10.64 16.13 22.47
CA ASP A 878 11.28 14.82 22.67
C ASP A 878 10.31 13.70 23.11
N PHE A 879 9.03 14.01 23.30
CA PHE A 879 8.01 13.05 23.70
C PHE A 879 7.45 12.29 22.46
N PRO A 880 7.51 10.94 22.44
CA PRO A 880 7.09 10.15 21.29
C PRO A 880 5.56 10.19 21.10
N LEU A 881 5.14 10.31 19.84
CA LEU A 881 3.73 10.26 19.44
C LEU A 881 3.11 8.89 19.78
N GLY A 882 1.83 8.89 20.16
CA GLY A 882 1.08 7.66 20.48
C GLY A 882 1.27 7.11 21.90
N ALA A 883 2.28 7.55 22.65
CA ALA A 883 2.53 7.13 24.03
C ALA A 883 1.89 8.09 25.05
N ALA A 884 1.38 7.54 26.16
CA ALA A 884 0.78 8.34 27.23
C ALA A 884 1.79 9.32 27.84
N ILE A 885 1.36 10.57 28.05
CA ILE A 885 2.26 11.65 28.51
C ILE A 885 2.79 11.38 29.93
N GLN A 886 1.98 10.74 30.78
CA GLN A 886 2.37 10.32 32.13
C GLN A 886 3.51 9.30 32.09
N ASP A 887 3.46 8.31 31.18
CA ASP A 887 4.54 7.36 30.95
C ASP A 887 5.81 8.07 30.45
N ASN A 888 5.67 9.04 29.54
CA ASN A 888 6.80 9.81 29.01
C ASN A 888 7.50 10.63 30.11
N ILE A 889 6.75 11.22 31.04
CA ILE A 889 7.30 11.91 32.23
C ILE A 889 8.01 10.92 33.15
N VAL A 890 7.40 9.77 33.44
CA VAL A 890 8.01 8.73 34.29
C VAL A 890 9.30 8.19 33.68
N ARG A 891 9.30 7.90 32.37
CA ARG A 891 10.50 7.46 31.62
C ARG A 891 11.59 8.53 31.65
N ALA A 892 11.25 9.81 31.43
CA ALA A 892 12.21 10.91 31.51
C ALA A 892 12.82 11.05 32.91
N ALA A 893 12.00 10.90 33.96
CA ALA A 893 12.41 10.94 35.35
C ALA A 893 13.33 9.78 35.76
N ASP A 894 13.20 8.62 35.11
CA ASP A 894 14.02 7.44 35.35
C ASP A 894 15.31 7.40 34.51
N SER A 895 15.29 7.97 33.30
CA SER A 895 16.43 7.94 32.37
C SER A 895 17.47 9.07 32.60
N CYS A 896 17.13 10.11 33.37
CA CYS A 896 18.00 11.28 33.57
C CYS A 896 18.72 11.29 34.93
N SER A 897 19.98 11.75 34.93
CA SER A 897 20.78 11.93 36.16
C SER A 897 20.53 13.28 36.85
N LEU A 898 20.04 14.26 36.09
CA LEU A 898 19.70 15.61 36.53
C LEU A 898 18.31 16.01 36.01
N ALA A 899 17.46 16.51 36.90
CA ALA A 899 16.23 17.21 36.56
C ALA A 899 16.39 18.72 36.81
N VAL A 900 16.09 19.54 35.80
CA VAL A 900 16.13 21.01 35.87
C VAL A 900 14.72 21.55 35.76
N PHE A 901 14.25 22.22 36.82
CA PHE A 901 12.95 22.91 36.81
C PHE A 901 13.15 24.41 36.72
N VAL A 902 12.54 25.04 35.72
CA VAL A 902 12.54 26.49 35.52
C VAL A 902 11.33 27.09 36.23
N LEU A 903 11.58 27.88 37.29
CA LEU A 903 10.54 28.45 38.14
C LEU A 903 10.28 29.91 37.79
N SER A 904 9.06 30.20 37.33
CA SER A 904 8.48 31.52 37.06
C SER A 904 7.10 31.63 37.72
N ASP A 905 6.53 32.85 37.76
CA ASP A 905 5.20 33.08 38.34
C ASP A 905 4.08 32.28 37.64
N ASP A 906 4.24 31.91 36.37
CA ASP A 906 3.26 31.13 35.62
C ASP A 906 3.30 29.63 35.95
N ILE A 907 4.45 29.12 36.43
CA ILE A 907 4.61 27.68 36.70
C ILE A 907 4.04 27.25 38.06
N GLY A 908 4.02 28.14 39.06
CA GLY A 908 3.61 27.82 40.43
C GLY A 908 2.16 27.34 40.58
N ALA A 909 1.29 27.73 39.64
CA ALA A 909 -0.13 27.33 39.59
C ALA A 909 -0.42 26.20 38.57
N SER A 910 0.60 25.63 37.91
CA SER A 910 0.41 24.62 36.87
C SER A 910 0.25 23.21 37.49
N GLU A 911 -0.95 22.64 37.34
CA GLU A 911 -1.30 21.27 37.76
C GLU A 911 -0.35 20.21 37.17
N TRP A 912 0.09 20.40 35.92
CA TRP A 912 1.09 19.59 35.23
C TRP A 912 2.49 19.73 35.87
N PHE A 913 2.87 20.95 36.25
CA PHE A 913 4.13 21.19 36.95
C PHE A 913 4.10 20.52 38.31
N LEU A 914 3.03 20.68 39.10
CA LEU A 914 2.92 20.03 40.41
C LEU A 914 2.97 18.50 40.27
N PHE A 915 2.21 17.89 39.35
CA PHE A 915 2.28 16.44 39.09
C PHE A 915 3.71 15.99 38.73
N THR A 916 4.33 16.63 37.74
CA THR A 916 5.67 16.28 37.26
C THR A 916 6.72 16.51 38.34
N PHE A 917 6.59 17.62 39.08
CA PHE A 917 7.47 17.97 40.19
C PHE A 917 7.38 16.91 41.28
N HIS A 918 6.19 16.53 41.76
CA HIS A 918 6.06 15.46 42.76
C HIS A 918 6.63 14.13 42.25
N VAL A 919 6.28 13.69 41.03
CA VAL A 919 6.76 12.41 40.46
C VAL A 919 8.28 12.37 40.32
N VAL A 920 8.90 13.44 39.84
CA VAL A 920 10.36 13.53 39.64
C VAL A 920 11.08 13.75 40.96
N PHE A 921 10.57 14.64 41.82
CA PHE A 921 11.21 15.02 43.08
C PHE A 921 11.19 13.87 44.08
N ASP A 922 10.07 13.16 44.23
CA ASP A 922 9.97 11.97 45.09
C ASP A 922 10.95 10.87 44.62
N ARG A 923 10.99 10.57 43.32
CA ARG A 923 11.98 9.65 42.73
C ARG A 923 13.43 10.12 42.95
N CYS A 924 13.70 11.43 42.92
CA CYS A 924 15.04 11.95 43.21
C CYS A 924 15.40 11.89 44.70
N GLN A 925 14.44 12.00 45.62
CA GLN A 925 14.69 11.81 47.06
C GLN A 925 14.93 10.33 47.40
N GLN A 926 14.26 9.40 46.72
CA GLN A 926 14.41 7.97 46.91
C GLN A 926 15.75 7.42 46.36
N HIS A 927 16.28 8.04 45.29
CA HIS A 927 17.51 7.61 44.63
C HIS A 927 18.64 8.64 44.80
N ARG A 928 19.61 8.35 45.69
CA ARG A 928 20.72 9.25 46.07
C ARG A 928 21.59 9.75 44.91
N ASP A 929 21.53 9.11 43.75
CA ASP A 929 22.31 9.40 42.55
C ASP A 929 21.54 10.25 41.50
N ARG A 930 20.33 10.71 41.82
CA ARG A 930 19.54 11.66 41.02
C ARG A 930 19.59 13.04 41.67
N ARG A 931 19.65 14.10 40.85
CA ARG A 931 19.77 15.49 41.32
C ARG A 931 18.64 16.35 40.78
N VAL A 932 18.20 17.30 41.61
CA VAL A 932 17.25 18.35 41.21
C VAL A 932 17.94 19.71 41.29
N LEU A 933 17.86 20.47 40.20
CA LEU A 933 18.32 21.85 40.09
C LEU A 933 17.12 22.76 39.81
N LEU A 934 16.94 23.79 40.63
CA LEU A 934 15.87 24.76 40.47
C LEU A 934 16.44 26.06 39.91
N VAL A 935 15.95 26.52 38.75
CA VAL A 935 16.34 27.77 38.11
C VAL A 935 15.27 28.82 38.37
N LEU A 936 15.56 29.80 39.22
CA LEU A 936 14.62 30.89 39.53
C LEU A 936 14.76 32.01 38.49
N ARG A 937 13.66 32.30 37.79
CA ARG A 937 13.49 33.44 36.89
C ARG A 937 13.39 34.74 37.70
N ALA A 938 13.85 35.85 37.14
CA ALA A 938 14.02 37.13 37.84
C ALA A 938 12.73 37.77 38.41
N ALA A 939 11.55 37.30 38.01
CA ALA A 939 10.25 37.84 38.43
C ALA A 939 9.60 37.10 39.62
N LEU A 940 10.03 35.85 39.91
CA LEU A 940 9.31 34.90 40.75
C LEU A 940 9.02 35.44 42.17
N ASN A 941 7.74 35.65 42.49
CA ASN A 941 7.32 35.91 43.87
C ASN A 941 7.20 34.59 44.65
N ALA A 942 8.01 34.43 45.70
CA ALA A 942 8.06 33.19 46.49
C ALA A 942 6.72 32.83 47.15
N ASP A 943 5.88 33.83 47.46
CA ASP A 943 4.55 33.64 48.07
C ASP A 943 3.53 32.96 47.13
N ASN A 944 3.83 32.89 45.82
CA ASN A 944 2.98 32.21 44.82
C ASN A 944 3.29 30.71 44.65
N LEU A 945 4.31 30.19 45.34
CA LEU A 945 4.68 28.77 45.30
C LEU A 945 3.96 27.97 46.39
N THR A 946 3.57 26.73 46.07
CA THR A 946 3.06 25.76 47.06
C THR A 946 4.13 25.41 48.11
N ASP A 947 3.69 25.04 49.32
CA ASP A 947 4.56 24.75 50.46
C ASP A 947 5.66 23.70 50.12
N ASP A 948 5.31 22.66 49.36
CA ASP A 948 6.25 21.62 48.92
C ASP A 948 7.37 22.16 48.02
N VAL A 949 7.04 23.07 47.11
CA VAL A 949 8.02 23.70 46.19
C VAL A 949 8.86 24.72 46.97
N GLN A 950 8.27 25.47 47.90
CA GLN A 950 9.03 26.33 48.82
C GLN A 950 10.02 25.53 49.67
N GLN A 951 9.62 24.34 50.15
CA GLN A 951 10.50 23.45 50.90
C GLN A 951 11.65 22.94 50.02
N ALA A 952 11.36 22.52 48.78
CA ALA A 952 12.37 22.08 47.83
C ALA A 952 13.39 23.18 47.46
N VAL A 953 12.96 24.44 47.35
CA VAL A 953 13.85 25.62 47.15
C VAL A 953 14.80 25.83 48.33
N ARG A 954 14.46 25.36 49.53
CA ARG A 954 15.35 25.43 50.72
C ARG A 954 16.31 24.24 50.82
N THR A 955 16.02 23.11 50.18
CA THR A 955 16.78 21.84 50.32
C THR A 955 17.55 21.40 49.09
N SER A 956 17.22 21.93 47.90
CA SER A 956 17.83 21.56 46.62
C SER A 956 18.86 22.59 46.15
N ALA A 957 19.60 22.27 45.08
CA ALA A 957 20.45 23.25 44.43
C ALA A 957 19.62 24.29 43.68
N VAL A 958 19.98 25.57 43.82
CA VAL A 958 19.25 26.69 43.22
C VAL A 958 20.20 27.61 42.46
N LEU A 959 19.86 27.92 41.21
CA LEU A 959 20.50 28.99 40.43
C LEU A 959 19.48 30.10 40.14
N ARG A 960 19.96 31.34 40.06
CA ARG A 960 19.14 32.52 39.74
C ARG A 960 19.57 33.08 38.40
N GLU A 961 18.61 33.45 37.56
CA GLU A 961 18.84 34.05 36.24
C GLU A 961 19.81 35.25 36.27
N GLN A 962 19.79 36.04 37.35
CA GLN A 962 20.64 37.23 37.52
C GLN A 962 22.10 36.92 37.98
N ASP A 963 22.49 35.65 38.12
CA ASP A 963 23.85 35.27 38.51
C ASP A 963 24.84 35.58 37.36
N PRO A 964 25.86 36.45 37.56
CA PRO A 964 26.84 36.75 36.50
C PRO A 964 27.63 35.53 36.00
N TRP A 965 27.62 34.42 36.74
CA TRP A 965 28.26 33.16 36.39
C TRP A 965 27.24 32.04 36.12
N PHE A 966 25.97 32.39 35.84
CA PHE A 966 24.86 31.44 35.66
C PHE A 966 25.23 30.27 34.73
N GLU A 967 25.70 30.55 33.53
CA GLU A 967 26.02 29.51 32.53
C GLU A 967 27.15 28.59 33.00
N SER A 968 28.23 29.15 33.55
CA SER A 968 29.37 28.37 34.06
C SER A 968 29.00 27.54 35.30
N ARG A 969 28.07 28.01 36.13
CA ARG A 969 27.55 27.28 37.30
C ARG A 969 26.56 26.19 36.88
N LEU A 970 25.70 26.46 35.91
CA LEU A 970 24.80 25.47 35.30
C LEU A 970 25.59 24.32 34.68
N GLN A 971 26.61 24.64 33.87
CA GLN A 971 27.55 23.67 33.29
C GLN A 971 28.26 22.87 34.39
N LYS A 972 28.88 23.54 35.37
CA LYS A 972 29.55 22.84 36.47
C LYS A 972 28.61 21.94 37.28
N PHE A 973 27.36 22.35 37.50
CA PHE A 973 26.39 21.51 38.22
C PHE A 973 25.98 20.26 37.41
N ALA A 974 25.89 20.38 36.09
CA ALA A 974 25.63 19.24 35.21
C ALA A 974 26.87 18.31 35.05
N GLU A 975 28.09 18.87 35.11
CA GLU A 975 29.36 18.15 34.96
C GLU A 975 29.85 17.47 36.26
N LEU A 976 29.39 17.86 37.44
CA LEU A 976 29.80 17.28 38.73
C LEU A 976 29.45 15.79 38.82
N ASP A 977 30.45 14.96 39.15
CA ASP A 977 30.28 13.53 39.43
C ASP A 977 30.13 13.28 40.94
N PHE A 978 29.40 12.22 41.35
CA PHE A 978 28.96 12.06 42.75
C PHE A 978 30.11 11.88 43.77
N LYS A 979 31.33 11.59 43.29
CA LYS A 979 32.54 11.43 44.11
C LYS A 979 33.26 12.73 44.47
N GLU A 980 32.98 13.86 43.82
CA GLU A 980 33.69 15.14 44.04
C GLU A 980 32.99 16.11 45.00
N MET A 981 31.90 15.69 45.66
CA MET A 981 31.02 16.58 46.43
C MET A 981 31.03 16.35 47.95
N TYR A 982 31.99 15.58 48.46
CA TYR A 982 32.24 15.31 49.89
C TYR A 982 33.69 15.63 50.28
#